data_AF-A0A2E8CVN0-F1
#
_entry.id   AF-A0A2E8CVN0-F1
#
_cell.length_a   1.000
_cell.length_b   1.000
_cell.length_c   1.000
_cell.angle_alpha   90.00
_cell.angle_beta   90.00
_cell.angle_gamma   90.00
#
_symmetry.space_group_name_H-M   'P 1'
#
loop_
_entity.id
_entity.type
_entity.pdbx_description
1 polymer ?
#
loop_
_entity_poly.entity_id
_entity_poly.type
_entity_poly.pdbx_seq_one_letter_code
_entity_poly.pdbx_strand_id
1 'polypeptide(L)'
;MRKDSKETKNRILDTAESLFSDHGFRVVSLRRITQEAEVNIASVNYHFGSKDALISEVFTRVVAPINRERLTLLGQSESTHGSSPVPLEEILEALHRPVVNQLKQSGLNESVYLKLAGRCLAESGATFSDKLAKLFEEMLNRFMSATCKSLPHLDEEDIFWRMHFSFGALVTALTDSERVAVFSQGRIQSPDPEETLQRLIDFTAAGLRADSHTEKHQPKAAKIGAALTSLIIATGLSSCNATSPPNAASLATVQAPAHWVADKSSHSPKMADQYWISHFSDPSLRSFVGSVLENNKDLKTAQSRIEIAAASARLVGAQRHPQLSSTFNSRRNKQTFIGFPISGAGTNPVFSYFNQFGAGLNLSWEVDLWGRIKAAQQAAIAEFEASEFDRATAELSLTGQAVKAWLALAEAHEQVALTQLTIRKFSETEDLLRGRFERGLEENGRSFASELLLAQADVARARENLSVGLERAERTARQLELLAGRYPAGQAGAAAKLPDFPGSIPTGLPASLLDRRPDLAVAERQIAAADERLLEAKRALLPTISLTGSYGSASDDITDILSSNFGAWSIAAGAAQPILQGGRLRANIARRAAEVDLAVSNFEQAALVAFSEVENALSTEKHLKNRTDFLAESSRMATQAYNRALEEFENGTGNVLTVLSAQQQAFATNSQLLSLRRLALDNRVELHLALGGSFQPHPNSD
;
A
#
# COMPACT_ATOMS: atom_id res chain seq x y z
N MET A 1 -40.78 70.92 14.83
CA MET A 1 -40.35 69.54 15.17
C MET A 1 -40.46 68.53 14.03
N ARG A 2 -41.56 68.38 13.27
CA ARG A 2 -41.61 67.38 12.18
C ARG A 2 -40.73 67.71 10.95
N LYS A 3 -40.43 68.98 10.69
CA LYS A 3 -39.60 69.42 9.54
C LYS A 3 -38.11 69.07 9.74
N ASP A 4 -37.53 69.43 10.88
CA ASP A 4 -36.12 69.12 11.23
C ASP A 4 -35.81 67.62 11.29
N SER A 5 -36.78 66.82 11.75
CA SER A 5 -36.63 65.36 11.84
C SER A 5 -36.54 64.68 10.47
N LYS A 6 -37.30 65.17 9.49
CA LYS A 6 -37.25 64.66 8.10
C LYS A 6 -35.97 65.10 7.39
N GLU A 7 -35.53 66.32 7.64
CA GLU A 7 -34.27 66.88 7.11
C GLU A 7 -33.05 66.13 7.67
N THR A 8 -33.06 65.80 8.96
CA THR A 8 -32.03 64.97 9.60
C THR A 8 -31.99 63.55 9.03
N LYS A 9 -33.16 62.91 8.82
CA LYS A 9 -33.24 61.58 8.19
C LYS A 9 -32.63 61.58 6.78
N ASN A 10 -32.94 62.59 5.97
CA ASN A 10 -32.45 62.70 4.60
C ASN A 10 -30.94 62.96 4.55
N ARG A 11 -30.41 63.85 5.38
CA ARG A 11 -28.95 64.09 5.49
C ARG A 11 -28.18 62.81 5.82
N ILE A 12 -28.69 61.99 6.74
CA ILE A 12 -28.08 60.70 7.08
C ILE A 12 -28.09 59.75 5.86
N LEU A 13 -29.20 59.69 5.12
CA LEU A 13 -29.31 58.85 3.92
C LEU A 13 -28.36 59.31 2.80
N ASP A 14 -28.32 60.61 2.49
CA ASP A 14 -27.46 61.17 1.44
C ASP A 14 -25.97 60.92 1.76
N THR A 15 -25.59 61.12 3.02
CA THR A 15 -24.22 60.86 3.50
C THR A 15 -23.87 59.37 3.45
N ALA A 16 -24.80 58.50 3.88
CA ALA A 16 -24.62 57.06 3.87
C ALA A 16 -24.50 56.53 2.42
N GLU A 17 -25.32 57.02 1.49
CA GLU A 17 -25.26 56.69 0.06
C GLU A 17 -23.86 56.99 -0.51
N SER A 18 -23.34 58.20 -0.29
CA SER A 18 -22.01 58.58 -0.76
C SER A 18 -20.92 57.69 -0.15
N LEU A 19 -20.88 57.56 1.17
CA LEU A 19 -19.84 56.79 1.86
C LEU A 19 -19.87 55.31 1.49
N PHE A 20 -21.05 54.71 1.38
CA PHE A 20 -21.20 53.31 0.98
C PHE A 20 -20.78 53.09 -0.48
N SER A 21 -21.07 54.03 -1.38
CA SER A 21 -20.65 53.92 -2.78
C SER A 21 -19.11 53.90 -2.93
N ASP A 22 -18.39 54.72 -2.17
CA ASP A 22 -16.94 54.87 -2.30
C ASP A 22 -16.15 53.84 -1.50
N HIS A 23 -16.65 53.44 -0.33
CA HIS A 23 -15.87 52.63 0.60
C HIS A 23 -16.48 51.25 0.91
N GLY A 24 -17.75 51.01 0.54
CA GLY A 24 -18.44 49.74 0.77
C GLY A 24 -19.08 49.62 2.15
N PHE A 25 -20.00 48.67 2.28
CA PHE A 25 -20.88 48.58 3.45
C PHE A 25 -20.14 48.07 4.69
N ARG A 26 -19.17 47.17 4.49
CA ARG A 26 -18.37 46.58 5.58
C ARG A 26 -17.40 47.58 6.21
N VAL A 27 -16.82 48.47 5.40
CA VAL A 27 -15.74 49.39 5.83
C VAL A 27 -16.28 50.65 6.51
N VAL A 28 -17.43 51.16 6.07
CA VAL A 28 -18.00 52.40 6.61
C VAL A 28 -18.63 52.15 7.98
N SER A 29 -18.12 52.77 9.03
CA SER A 29 -18.72 52.68 10.38
C SER A 29 -19.85 53.70 10.58
N LEU A 30 -20.80 53.42 11.49
CA LEU A 30 -21.83 54.39 11.87
C LEU A 30 -21.24 55.70 12.37
N ARG A 31 -20.11 55.62 13.09
CA ARG A 31 -19.38 56.80 13.58
C ARG A 31 -18.92 57.72 12.43
N ARG A 32 -18.46 57.13 11.33
CA ARG A 32 -18.04 57.90 10.14
C ARG A 32 -19.24 58.58 9.48
N ILE A 33 -20.36 57.88 9.35
CA ILE A 33 -21.60 58.44 8.79
C ILE A 33 -22.11 59.60 9.65
N THR A 34 -22.14 59.43 10.97
CA THR A 34 -22.63 60.47 11.89
C THR A 34 -21.74 61.71 11.91
N GLN A 35 -20.43 61.52 11.78
CA GLN A 35 -19.46 62.61 11.72
C GLN A 35 -19.65 63.44 10.44
N GLU A 36 -19.76 62.77 9.29
CA GLU A 36 -19.89 63.43 7.99
C GLU A 36 -21.29 64.04 7.79
N ALA A 37 -22.33 63.41 8.35
CA ALA A 37 -23.69 63.93 8.29
C ALA A 37 -23.94 65.04 9.34
N GLU A 38 -22.98 65.36 10.19
CA GLU A 38 -23.09 66.31 11.31
C GLU A 38 -24.26 66.01 12.27
N VAL A 39 -24.40 64.74 12.68
CA VAL A 39 -25.45 64.27 13.61
C VAL A 39 -24.86 63.40 14.73
N ASN A 40 -25.65 63.16 15.79
CA ASN A 40 -25.27 62.21 16.85
C ASN A 40 -25.66 60.77 16.45
N ILE A 41 -24.92 59.77 16.94
CA ILE A 41 -25.22 58.34 16.76
C ILE A 41 -26.64 57.96 17.24
N ALA A 42 -27.14 58.65 18.28
CA ALA A 42 -28.51 58.48 18.74
C ALA A 42 -29.55 58.82 17.65
N SER A 43 -29.27 59.74 16.73
CA SER A 43 -30.14 60.09 15.61
C SER A 43 -30.24 58.96 14.59
N VAL A 44 -29.15 58.21 14.36
CA VAL A 44 -29.17 57.04 13.47
C VAL A 44 -30.01 55.91 14.06
N ASN A 45 -29.81 55.61 15.35
CA ASN A 45 -30.62 54.60 16.04
C ASN A 45 -32.10 55.02 16.14
N TYR A 46 -32.40 56.30 16.33
CA TYR A 46 -33.77 56.81 16.34
C TYR A 46 -34.48 56.66 14.98
N HIS A 47 -33.79 56.96 13.88
CA HIS A 47 -34.38 56.95 12.54
C HIS A 47 -34.37 55.59 11.85
N PHE A 48 -33.39 54.74 12.14
CA PHE A 48 -33.14 53.49 11.42
C PHE A 48 -32.99 52.28 12.35
N GLY A 49 -32.72 52.46 13.64
CA GLY A 49 -32.56 51.36 14.61
C GLY A 49 -31.18 50.71 14.61
N SER A 50 -30.67 50.32 13.44
CA SER A 50 -29.36 49.69 13.29
C SER A 50 -28.64 50.13 12.01
N LYS A 51 -27.34 49.80 11.90
CA LYS A 51 -26.57 49.99 10.67
C LYS A 51 -27.17 49.20 9.50
N ASP A 52 -27.60 47.97 9.73
CA ASP A 52 -28.18 47.11 8.70
C ASP A 52 -29.51 47.68 8.19
N ALA A 53 -30.33 48.25 9.09
CA ALA A 53 -31.57 48.91 8.71
C ALA A 53 -31.32 50.24 7.96
N LEU A 54 -30.27 50.99 8.29
CA LEU A 54 -29.83 52.15 7.50
C LEU A 54 -29.39 51.71 6.09
N ILE A 55 -28.58 50.65 5.97
CA ILE A 55 -28.18 50.06 4.69
C ILE A 55 -29.42 49.64 3.88
N SER A 56 -30.38 48.97 4.51
CA SER A 56 -31.62 48.55 3.85
C SER A 56 -32.48 49.73 3.36
N GLU A 57 -32.51 50.84 4.09
CA GLU A 57 -33.29 52.02 3.70
C GLU A 57 -32.59 52.79 2.56
N VAL A 58 -31.25 52.84 2.56
CA VAL A 58 -30.45 53.33 1.42
C VAL A 58 -30.74 52.50 0.16
N PHE A 59 -30.72 51.18 0.24
CA PHE A 59 -31.07 50.32 -0.89
C PHE A 59 -32.51 50.52 -1.36
N THR A 60 -33.45 50.64 -0.43
CA THR A 60 -34.86 50.87 -0.75
C THR A 60 -35.03 52.16 -1.56
N ARG A 61 -34.31 53.23 -1.20
CA ARG A 61 -34.38 54.52 -1.90
C ARG A 61 -33.85 54.44 -3.34
N VAL A 62 -32.86 53.58 -3.59
CA VAL A 62 -32.25 53.35 -4.91
C VAL A 62 -33.10 52.43 -5.78
N VAL A 63 -33.54 51.29 -5.24
CA VAL A 63 -34.15 50.20 -6.01
C VAL A 63 -35.66 50.41 -6.22
N ALA A 64 -36.37 51.00 -5.26
CA ALA A 64 -37.84 51.11 -5.35
C ALA A 64 -38.33 51.94 -6.55
N PRO A 65 -37.72 53.09 -6.91
CA PRO A 65 -38.10 53.81 -8.14
C PRO A 65 -37.89 52.98 -9.41
N ILE A 66 -36.74 52.28 -9.51
CA ILE A 66 -36.43 51.39 -10.64
C ILE A 66 -37.50 50.31 -10.77
N ASN A 67 -37.77 49.55 -9.69
CA ASN A 67 -38.70 48.42 -9.77
C ASN A 67 -40.14 48.88 -10.06
N ARG A 68 -40.56 50.05 -9.58
CA ARG A 68 -41.86 50.63 -9.93
C ARG A 68 -41.96 50.94 -11.43
N GLU A 69 -40.92 51.54 -11.99
CA GLU A 69 -40.86 51.85 -13.42
C GLU A 69 -40.81 50.56 -14.27
N ARG A 70 -40.01 49.56 -13.87
CA ARG A 70 -39.96 48.22 -14.50
C ARG A 70 -41.35 47.59 -14.60
N LEU A 71 -42.08 47.54 -13.49
CA LEU A 71 -43.43 46.98 -13.44
C LEU A 71 -44.42 47.77 -14.31
N THR A 72 -44.26 49.09 -14.39
CA THR A 72 -45.08 49.96 -15.24
C THR A 72 -44.84 49.68 -16.72
N LEU A 73 -43.58 49.61 -17.16
CA LEU A 73 -43.21 49.33 -18.55
C LEU A 73 -43.62 47.92 -18.98
N LEU A 74 -43.43 46.92 -18.11
CA LEU A 74 -43.89 45.56 -18.39
C LEU A 74 -45.42 45.52 -18.51
N GLY A 75 -46.14 46.19 -17.62
CA GLY A 75 -47.61 46.27 -17.68
C GLY A 75 -48.13 46.97 -18.93
N GLN A 76 -47.44 47.98 -19.45
CA GLN A 76 -47.76 48.62 -20.73
C GLN A 76 -47.56 47.65 -21.91
N SER A 77 -46.47 46.89 -21.89
CA SER A 77 -46.17 45.89 -22.92
C SER A 77 -47.19 44.74 -22.91
N GLU A 78 -47.56 44.25 -21.72
CA GLU A 78 -48.63 43.27 -21.53
C GLU A 78 -50.00 43.78 -22.02
N SER A 79 -50.34 45.04 -21.72
CA SER A 79 -51.60 45.65 -22.16
C SER A 79 -51.68 45.78 -23.68
N THR A 80 -50.54 46.04 -24.33
CA THR A 80 -50.43 46.17 -25.80
C THR A 80 -50.63 44.82 -26.49
N HIS A 81 -50.12 43.73 -25.90
CA HIS A 81 -50.16 42.37 -26.47
C HIS A 81 -51.38 41.55 -26.04
N GLY A 82 -52.13 42.00 -25.02
CA GLY A 82 -53.33 41.34 -24.52
C GLY A 82 -53.05 39.93 -24.01
N SER A 83 -53.57 38.91 -24.70
CA SER A 83 -53.36 37.50 -24.34
C SER A 83 -52.14 36.87 -25.02
N SER A 84 -51.49 37.55 -25.96
CA SER A 84 -50.28 37.05 -26.61
C SER A 84 -49.05 37.23 -25.71
N PRO A 85 -48.04 36.33 -25.78
CA PRO A 85 -46.77 36.55 -25.09
C PRO A 85 -46.11 37.85 -25.54
N VAL A 86 -45.55 38.60 -24.59
CA VAL A 86 -44.81 39.84 -24.87
C VAL A 86 -43.46 39.46 -25.51
N PRO A 87 -43.00 40.15 -26.57
CA PRO A 87 -41.67 39.88 -27.14
C PRO A 87 -40.55 39.96 -26.09
N LEU A 88 -39.57 39.06 -26.19
CA LEU A 88 -38.48 38.98 -25.22
C LEU A 88 -37.68 40.29 -25.12
N GLU A 89 -37.46 40.97 -26.24
CA GLU A 89 -36.80 42.27 -26.30
C GLU A 89 -37.56 43.32 -25.49
N GLU A 90 -38.90 43.36 -25.57
CA GLU A 90 -39.71 44.30 -24.80
C GLU A 90 -39.68 43.99 -23.30
N ILE A 91 -39.62 42.71 -22.92
CA ILE A 91 -39.45 42.30 -21.52
C ILE A 91 -38.09 42.76 -21.00
N LEU A 92 -37.02 42.55 -21.78
CA LEU A 92 -35.65 42.96 -21.42
C LEU A 92 -35.49 44.48 -21.40
N GLU A 93 -36.15 45.18 -22.33
CA GLU A 93 -36.25 46.64 -22.38
C GLU A 93 -36.92 47.19 -21.12
N ALA A 94 -38.09 46.66 -20.76
CA ALA A 94 -38.80 47.02 -19.54
C ALA A 94 -37.98 46.70 -18.27
N LEU A 95 -37.13 45.67 -18.32
CA LEU A 95 -36.28 45.27 -17.20
C LEU A 95 -35.05 46.18 -17.04
N HIS A 96 -34.40 46.56 -18.15
CA HIS A 96 -33.08 47.19 -18.11
C HIS A 96 -33.14 48.72 -18.26
N ARG A 97 -34.05 49.25 -19.08
CA ARG A 97 -34.18 50.70 -19.34
C ARG A 97 -34.33 51.55 -18.07
N PRO A 98 -35.13 51.15 -17.05
CA PRO A 98 -35.28 51.96 -15.84
C PRO A 98 -33.97 52.24 -15.09
N VAL A 99 -32.96 51.37 -15.23
CA VAL A 99 -31.63 51.64 -14.65
C VAL A 99 -30.96 52.78 -15.41
N VAL A 100 -31.00 52.78 -16.74
CA VAL A 100 -30.44 53.85 -17.59
C VAL A 100 -31.21 55.17 -17.44
N ASN A 101 -32.54 55.11 -17.31
CA ASN A 101 -33.37 56.29 -17.05
C ASN A 101 -33.02 56.93 -15.70
N GLN A 102 -32.80 56.12 -14.65
CA GLN A 102 -32.39 56.63 -13.35
C GLN A 102 -30.98 57.25 -13.37
N LEU A 103 -30.06 56.76 -14.21
CA LEU A 103 -28.76 57.45 -14.41
C LEU A 103 -28.94 58.89 -14.90
N LYS A 104 -29.91 59.13 -15.80
CA LYS A 104 -30.20 60.46 -16.35
C LYS A 104 -30.99 61.36 -15.39
N GLN A 105 -31.74 60.79 -14.45
CA GLN A 105 -32.69 61.51 -13.59
C GLN A 105 -32.22 61.69 -12.15
N SER A 106 -31.34 60.82 -11.64
CA SER A 106 -30.85 60.93 -10.27
C SER A 106 -29.92 62.14 -10.18
N GLY A 107 -30.32 63.21 -9.50
CA GLY A 107 -29.44 64.36 -9.22
C GLY A 107 -28.23 64.05 -8.32
N LEU A 108 -27.81 62.77 -8.23
CA LEU A 108 -26.59 62.27 -7.62
C LEU A 108 -25.51 62.16 -8.69
N ASN A 109 -24.22 62.25 -8.32
CA ASN A 109 -23.12 61.99 -9.24
C ASN A 109 -23.30 60.57 -9.85
N GLU A 110 -23.35 60.45 -11.17
CA GLU A 110 -23.60 59.21 -11.93
C GLU A 110 -22.71 58.04 -11.43
N SER A 111 -21.48 58.36 -11.06
CA SER A 111 -20.52 57.42 -10.45
C SER A 111 -20.99 56.85 -9.11
N VAL A 112 -21.68 57.61 -8.26
CA VAL A 112 -22.10 57.18 -6.91
C VAL A 112 -23.22 56.15 -7.01
N TYR A 113 -24.18 56.42 -7.91
CA TYR A 113 -25.34 55.54 -8.13
C TYR A 113 -24.92 54.17 -8.70
N LEU A 114 -24.09 54.16 -9.74
CA LEU A 114 -23.57 52.93 -10.35
C LEU A 114 -22.73 52.10 -9.38
N LYS A 115 -21.82 52.74 -8.63
CA LYS A 115 -21.02 52.05 -7.62
C LYS A 115 -21.90 51.42 -6.53
N LEU A 116 -22.94 52.13 -6.09
CA LEU A 116 -23.84 51.63 -5.07
C LEU A 116 -24.69 50.45 -5.57
N ALA A 117 -25.19 50.51 -6.81
CA ALA A 117 -25.91 49.42 -7.46
C ALA A 117 -25.01 48.20 -7.72
N GLY A 118 -23.77 48.40 -8.18
CA GLY A 118 -22.79 47.33 -8.38
C GLY A 118 -22.39 46.63 -7.09
N ARG A 119 -22.13 47.41 -6.02
CA ARG A 119 -21.83 46.84 -4.70
C ARG A 119 -23.01 46.09 -4.10
N CYS A 120 -24.25 46.50 -4.36
CA CYS A 120 -25.46 45.78 -3.97
C CYS A 120 -25.44 44.31 -4.43
N LEU A 121 -24.91 44.08 -5.63
CA LEU A 121 -24.96 42.78 -6.31
C LEU A 121 -23.68 41.97 -6.11
N ALA A 122 -22.56 42.62 -5.76
CA ALA A 122 -21.25 41.99 -5.59
C ALA A 122 -20.80 41.76 -4.13
N GLU A 123 -21.22 42.58 -3.15
CA GLU A 123 -20.86 42.38 -1.74
C GLU A 123 -21.88 41.48 -1.01
N SER A 124 -21.56 40.18 -0.87
CA SER A 124 -22.35 39.26 -0.03
C SER A 124 -22.17 39.58 1.46
N GLY A 125 -23.23 39.98 2.15
CA GLY A 125 -23.19 40.27 3.60
C GLY A 125 -24.04 41.45 4.09
N ALA A 126 -24.81 42.12 3.22
CA ALA A 126 -25.95 42.89 3.69
C ALA A 126 -27.09 41.91 4.00
N THR A 127 -27.52 41.83 5.24
CA THR A 127 -28.76 41.15 5.63
C THR A 127 -29.90 41.81 4.85
N PHE A 128 -30.46 41.11 3.86
CA PHE A 128 -31.67 41.57 3.17
C PHE A 128 -32.79 41.62 4.20
N SER A 129 -33.24 42.83 4.54
CA SER A 129 -34.45 42.94 5.36
C SER A 129 -35.64 42.35 4.58
N ASP A 130 -36.64 41.83 5.29
CA ASP A 130 -37.89 41.34 4.67
C ASP A 130 -38.52 42.39 3.74
N LYS A 131 -38.34 43.68 4.04
CA LYS A 131 -38.82 44.80 3.23
C LYS A 131 -38.11 44.88 1.88
N LEU A 132 -36.80 44.70 1.84
CA LEU A 132 -36.01 44.72 0.61
C LEU A 132 -36.22 43.44 -0.21
N ALA A 133 -36.32 42.29 0.44
CA ALA A 133 -36.64 41.02 -0.22
C ALA A 133 -37.98 41.09 -0.97
N LYS A 134 -39.03 41.61 -0.32
CA LYS A 134 -40.36 41.80 -0.94
C LYS A 134 -40.35 42.70 -2.18
N LEU A 135 -39.51 43.74 -2.20
CA LEU A 135 -39.37 44.65 -3.36
C LEU A 135 -38.77 43.96 -4.59
N PHE A 136 -37.90 42.98 -4.39
CA PHE A 136 -37.36 42.17 -5.48
C PHE A 136 -38.28 41.01 -5.84
N GLU A 137 -38.93 40.37 -4.87
CA GLU A 137 -39.83 39.25 -5.08
C GLU A 137 -40.99 39.60 -6.04
N GLU A 138 -41.66 40.74 -5.84
CA GLU A 138 -42.75 41.17 -6.73
C GLU A 138 -42.28 41.37 -8.17
N MET A 139 -41.13 42.04 -8.34
CA MET A 139 -40.53 42.30 -9.64
C MET A 139 -40.09 40.99 -10.31
N LEU A 140 -39.33 40.15 -9.60
CA LEU A 140 -38.84 38.87 -10.12
C LEU A 140 -39.98 37.96 -10.53
N ASN A 141 -41.02 37.81 -9.72
CA ASN A 141 -42.16 36.95 -10.05
C ASN A 141 -42.89 37.40 -11.33
N ARG A 142 -43.11 38.71 -11.49
CA ARG A 142 -43.76 39.28 -12.68
C ARG A 142 -42.92 39.09 -13.95
N PHE A 143 -41.62 39.40 -13.88
CA PHE A 143 -40.73 39.28 -15.04
C PHE A 143 -40.41 37.82 -15.40
N MET A 144 -40.25 36.94 -14.41
CA MET A 144 -40.12 35.50 -14.63
C MET A 144 -41.37 34.95 -15.31
N SER A 145 -42.57 35.31 -14.84
CA SER A 145 -43.82 34.87 -15.47
C SER A 145 -43.94 35.33 -16.93
N ALA A 146 -43.62 36.59 -17.23
CA ALA A 146 -43.62 37.11 -18.60
C ALA A 146 -42.58 36.41 -19.49
N THR A 147 -41.38 36.14 -18.94
CA THR A 147 -40.28 35.47 -19.68
C THR A 147 -40.62 34.01 -19.96
N CYS A 148 -41.18 33.27 -18.99
CA CYS A 148 -41.64 31.89 -19.17
C CYS A 148 -42.73 31.77 -20.25
N LYS A 149 -43.66 32.73 -20.31
CA LYS A 149 -44.67 32.76 -21.39
C LYS A 149 -44.05 32.99 -22.78
N SER A 150 -42.94 33.71 -22.84
CA SER A 150 -42.28 34.13 -24.08
C SER A 150 -41.26 33.11 -24.57
N LEU A 151 -40.79 32.23 -23.68
CA LEU A 151 -39.86 31.14 -23.94
C LEU A 151 -40.42 29.80 -23.42
N PRO A 152 -41.58 29.33 -23.91
CA PRO A 152 -42.25 28.15 -23.35
C PRO A 152 -41.51 26.82 -23.59
N HIS A 153 -40.43 26.85 -24.38
CA HIS A 153 -39.59 25.70 -24.67
C HIS A 153 -38.46 25.50 -23.65
N LEU A 154 -38.24 26.47 -22.75
CA LEU A 154 -37.23 26.39 -21.70
C LEU A 154 -37.88 26.09 -20.35
N ASP A 155 -37.20 25.28 -19.53
CA ASP A 155 -37.63 25.01 -18.17
C ASP A 155 -37.44 26.27 -17.30
N GLU A 156 -38.29 26.44 -16.29
CA GLU A 156 -38.31 27.62 -15.40
C GLU A 156 -36.95 27.87 -14.72
N GLU A 157 -36.23 26.80 -14.37
CA GLU A 157 -34.89 26.86 -13.79
C GLU A 157 -33.86 27.48 -14.75
N ASP A 158 -33.87 27.07 -16.02
CA ASP A 158 -32.99 27.61 -17.05
C ASP A 158 -33.28 29.09 -17.30
N ILE A 159 -34.56 29.47 -17.31
CA ILE A 159 -34.97 30.87 -17.43
C ILE A 159 -34.46 31.67 -16.22
N PHE A 160 -34.52 31.12 -15.00
CA PHE A 160 -34.06 31.82 -13.80
C PHE A 160 -32.56 32.10 -13.82
N TRP A 161 -31.75 31.11 -14.22
CA TRP A 161 -30.30 31.28 -14.38
C TRP A 161 -29.96 32.26 -15.50
N ARG A 162 -30.62 32.18 -16.65
CA ARG A 162 -30.39 33.10 -17.77
C ARG A 162 -30.80 34.53 -17.45
N MET A 163 -31.90 34.71 -16.70
CA MET A 163 -32.29 36.00 -16.16
C MET A 163 -31.29 36.52 -15.12
N HIS A 164 -30.77 35.66 -14.24
CA HIS A 164 -29.69 36.02 -13.31
C HIS A 164 -28.44 36.50 -14.05
N PHE A 165 -28.02 35.81 -15.11
CA PHE A 165 -26.90 36.24 -15.95
C PHE A 165 -27.19 37.56 -16.68
N SER A 166 -28.42 37.77 -17.14
CA SER A 166 -28.86 39.04 -17.74
C SER A 166 -28.70 40.22 -16.77
N PHE A 167 -29.07 40.04 -15.49
CA PHE A 167 -28.80 41.04 -14.45
C PHE A 167 -27.30 41.25 -14.21
N GLY A 168 -26.50 40.18 -14.15
CA GLY A 168 -25.04 40.30 -14.01
C GLY A 168 -24.37 41.03 -15.18
N ALA A 169 -24.83 40.76 -16.41
CA ALA A 169 -24.37 41.42 -17.62
C ALA A 169 -24.71 42.91 -17.61
N LEU A 170 -25.93 43.29 -17.19
CA LEU A 170 -26.33 44.69 -17.01
C LEU A 170 -25.39 45.42 -16.04
N VAL A 171 -25.17 44.85 -14.86
CA VAL A 171 -24.36 45.48 -13.82
C VAL A 171 -22.94 45.68 -14.29
N THR A 172 -22.36 44.67 -14.94
CA THR A 172 -20.99 44.74 -15.44
C THR A 172 -20.88 45.77 -16.57
N ALA A 173 -21.83 45.78 -17.50
CA ALA A 173 -21.85 46.70 -18.63
C ALA A 173 -21.96 48.17 -18.20
N LEU A 174 -22.72 48.44 -17.13
CA LEU A 174 -22.95 49.81 -16.65
C LEU A 174 -21.91 50.28 -15.62
N THR A 175 -21.28 49.39 -14.85
CA THR A 175 -20.33 49.80 -13.78
C THR A 175 -18.88 50.00 -14.25
N ASP A 176 -18.49 49.44 -15.40
CA ASP A 176 -17.15 49.60 -15.97
C ASP A 176 -17.19 49.72 -17.50
N SER A 177 -17.89 50.75 -17.98
CA SER A 177 -18.11 51.01 -19.42
C SER A 177 -16.81 51.37 -20.17
N GLU A 178 -15.77 51.86 -19.49
CA GLU A 178 -14.46 52.17 -20.09
C GLU A 178 -13.61 50.92 -20.33
N ARG A 179 -13.89 49.80 -19.66
CA ARG A 179 -13.09 48.57 -19.77
C ARG A 179 -13.00 48.03 -21.20
N VAL A 180 -14.06 48.21 -21.98
CA VAL A 180 -14.07 47.82 -23.41
C VAL A 180 -13.11 48.69 -24.22
N ALA A 181 -13.03 49.99 -23.91
CA ALA A 181 -12.03 50.87 -24.51
C ALA A 181 -10.61 50.47 -24.10
N VAL A 182 -10.39 50.11 -22.83
CA VAL A 182 -9.09 49.64 -22.34
C VAL A 182 -8.66 48.33 -23.02
N PHE A 183 -9.52 47.30 -23.05
CA PHE A 183 -9.18 46.01 -23.65
C PHE A 183 -9.10 46.05 -25.18
N SER A 184 -9.84 46.95 -25.82
CA SER A 184 -9.70 47.19 -27.26
C SER A 184 -8.51 48.10 -27.60
N GLN A 185 -7.72 48.54 -26.63
CA GLN A 185 -6.61 49.50 -26.82
C GLN A 185 -7.06 50.80 -27.50
N GLY A 186 -8.25 51.29 -27.14
CA GLY A 186 -8.86 52.50 -27.69
C GLY A 186 -9.48 52.34 -29.07
N ARG A 187 -9.53 51.13 -29.65
CA ARG A 187 -10.18 50.89 -30.95
C ARG A 187 -11.70 51.01 -30.87
N ILE A 188 -12.28 50.68 -29.73
CA ILE A 188 -13.70 50.87 -29.43
C ILE A 188 -13.75 51.99 -28.38
N GLN A 189 -14.42 53.10 -28.69
CA GLN A 189 -14.64 54.17 -27.71
C GLN A 189 -15.62 53.70 -26.63
N SER A 190 -15.59 54.34 -25.46
CA SER A 190 -16.58 54.09 -24.41
C SER A 190 -17.98 54.32 -24.98
N PRO A 191 -18.84 53.30 -25.05
CA PRO A 191 -20.12 53.40 -25.74
C PRO A 191 -21.10 54.31 -24.97
N ASP A 192 -21.96 55.02 -25.71
CA ASP A 192 -23.08 55.78 -25.13
C ASP A 192 -24.00 54.84 -24.31
N PRO A 193 -24.55 55.25 -23.17
CA PRO A 193 -25.42 54.38 -22.36
C PRO A 193 -26.63 53.81 -23.10
N GLU A 194 -27.21 54.53 -24.08
CA GLU A 194 -28.30 53.99 -24.91
C GLU A 194 -27.80 52.91 -25.87
N GLU A 195 -26.63 53.12 -26.50
CA GLU A 195 -26.03 52.10 -27.37
C GLU A 195 -25.64 50.84 -26.57
N THR A 196 -25.15 51.03 -25.35
CA THR A 196 -24.81 49.95 -24.41
C THR A 196 -26.04 49.14 -24.03
N LEU A 197 -27.16 49.82 -23.74
CA LEU A 197 -28.43 49.17 -23.42
C LEU A 197 -28.93 48.31 -24.58
N GLN A 198 -28.90 48.83 -25.82
CA GLN A 198 -29.37 48.07 -26.97
C GLN A 198 -28.52 46.80 -27.20
N ARG A 199 -27.19 46.93 -27.16
CA ARG A 199 -26.27 45.78 -27.31
C ARG A 199 -26.45 44.76 -26.20
N LEU A 200 -26.72 45.21 -24.97
CA LEU A 200 -27.01 44.33 -23.85
C LEU A 200 -28.33 43.56 -24.05
N ILE A 201 -29.38 44.23 -24.53
CA ILE A 201 -30.66 43.57 -24.82
C ILE A 201 -30.46 42.52 -25.90
N ASP A 202 -29.77 42.85 -27.00
CA ASP A 202 -29.49 41.89 -28.08
C ASP A 202 -28.69 40.68 -27.58
N PHE A 203 -27.64 40.93 -26.79
CA PHE A 203 -26.80 39.88 -26.20
C PHE A 203 -27.57 38.98 -25.24
N THR A 204 -28.34 39.59 -24.32
CA THR A 204 -29.11 38.84 -23.32
C THR A 204 -30.30 38.13 -23.94
N ALA A 205 -30.96 38.70 -24.94
CA ALA A 205 -32.03 38.04 -25.69
C ALA A 205 -31.51 36.82 -26.46
N ALA A 206 -30.32 36.91 -27.08
CA ALA A 206 -29.68 35.77 -27.72
C ALA A 206 -29.33 34.67 -26.70
N GLY A 207 -28.76 35.03 -25.55
CA GLY A 207 -28.45 34.09 -24.48
C GLY A 207 -29.70 33.44 -23.86
N LEU A 208 -30.80 34.19 -23.76
CA LEU A 208 -32.09 33.70 -23.28
C LEU A 208 -32.77 32.76 -24.27
N ARG A 209 -32.61 32.97 -25.59
CA ARG A 209 -33.18 32.11 -26.64
C ARG A 209 -32.36 30.87 -26.99
N ALA A 210 -31.12 30.78 -26.53
CA ALA A 210 -30.25 29.65 -26.85
C ALA A 210 -30.95 28.32 -26.50
N ASP A 211 -30.82 27.28 -27.32
CA ASP A 211 -31.42 25.99 -27.02
C ASP A 211 -30.96 25.50 -25.62
N SER A 212 -31.87 24.87 -24.85
CA SER A 212 -31.49 24.26 -23.59
C SER A 212 -30.51 23.12 -23.86
N HIS A 213 -29.41 23.06 -23.12
CA HIS A 213 -28.34 22.07 -23.33
C HIS A 213 -28.72 20.65 -22.85
N THR A 214 -30.00 20.36 -22.62
CA THR A 214 -30.49 19.12 -22.02
C THR A 214 -31.00 18.11 -23.06
N GLU A 215 -30.09 17.41 -23.73
CA GLU A 215 -30.41 16.12 -24.37
C GLU A 215 -30.82 15.09 -23.29
N LYS A 216 -32.08 14.64 -23.34
CA LYS A 216 -32.63 13.58 -22.47
C LYS A 216 -32.05 12.22 -22.85
N HIS A 217 -30.95 11.82 -22.21
CA HIS A 217 -30.55 10.41 -22.06
C HIS A 217 -30.64 9.97 -20.59
N GLN A 218 -31.67 9.18 -20.26
CA GLN A 218 -31.70 8.31 -19.08
C GLN A 218 -31.21 6.90 -19.46
N PRO A 219 -30.67 6.08 -18.54
CA PRO A 219 -29.90 6.38 -17.34
C PRO A 219 -28.52 5.69 -17.38
N LYS A 220 -27.47 6.40 -16.98
CA LYS A 220 -26.37 5.85 -16.16
C LYS A 220 -25.60 7.01 -15.56
N ALA A 221 -25.92 7.27 -14.29
CA ALA A 221 -25.14 8.00 -13.29
C ALA A 221 -24.33 9.24 -13.77
N ALA A 222 -24.99 10.38 -13.63
CA ALA A 222 -24.46 11.69 -13.25
C ALA A 222 -22.95 11.83 -13.00
N LYS A 223 -22.30 12.69 -13.80
CA LYS A 223 -21.36 13.79 -13.42
C LYS A 223 -21.47 14.82 -14.57
N ILE A 224 -21.34 16.13 -14.43
CA ILE A 224 -20.22 16.85 -13.81
C ILE A 224 -20.71 18.26 -13.38
N GLY A 225 -21.56 18.34 -12.36
CA GLY A 225 -21.43 19.35 -11.27
C GLY A 225 -20.45 18.87 -10.19
N ALA A 226 -20.05 17.60 -10.29
CA ALA A 226 -18.94 16.99 -9.57
C ALA A 226 -17.56 17.51 -10.05
N ALA A 227 -17.42 18.54 -10.89
CA ALA A 227 -16.12 18.89 -11.51
C ALA A 227 -15.04 19.30 -10.51
N LEU A 228 -15.38 19.98 -9.42
CA LEU A 228 -14.40 20.39 -8.41
C LEU A 228 -14.21 19.38 -7.26
N THR A 229 -15.17 18.48 -7.03
CA THR A 229 -15.00 17.30 -6.17
C THR A 229 -14.39 16.11 -6.91
N SER A 230 -14.45 16.08 -8.25
CA SER A 230 -13.88 15.01 -9.10
C SER A 230 -12.42 15.19 -9.40
N LEU A 231 -11.83 16.38 -9.24
CA LEU A 231 -10.36 16.50 -9.34
C LEU A 231 -9.65 15.91 -8.12
N ILE A 232 -10.32 15.87 -6.96
CA ILE A 232 -9.80 15.26 -5.72
C ILE A 232 -10.11 13.75 -5.66
N ILE A 233 -11.17 13.30 -6.34
CA ILE A 233 -11.54 11.86 -6.42
C ILE A 233 -10.89 11.15 -7.63
N ALA A 234 -10.59 11.85 -8.73
CA ALA A 234 -9.93 11.25 -9.91
C ALA A 234 -8.45 10.90 -9.67
N THR A 235 -7.74 11.63 -8.80
CA THR A 235 -6.41 11.20 -8.30
C THR A 235 -6.51 10.05 -7.28
N GLY A 236 -7.65 9.89 -6.61
CA GLY A 236 -7.90 8.79 -5.68
C GLY A 236 -8.19 7.43 -6.34
N LEU A 237 -8.75 7.40 -7.56
CA LEU A 237 -9.17 6.16 -8.24
C LEU A 237 -8.29 5.73 -9.42
N SER A 238 -7.50 6.61 -10.03
CA SER A 238 -6.39 6.18 -10.92
C SER A 238 -5.18 5.65 -10.16
N SER A 239 -5.19 5.73 -8.83
CA SER A 239 -4.17 5.11 -7.99
C SER A 239 -4.37 3.61 -7.80
N CYS A 240 -5.42 2.98 -8.35
CA CYS A 240 -5.61 1.51 -8.40
C CYS A 240 -5.46 0.93 -9.82
N ASN A 241 -4.50 1.42 -10.60
CA ASN A 241 -3.68 0.42 -11.30
C ASN A 241 -2.61 0.01 -10.29
N ALA A 242 -2.77 -1.15 -9.67
CA ALA A 242 -1.59 -1.94 -9.38
C ALA A 242 -1.00 -2.23 -10.78
N THR A 243 -0.16 -1.32 -11.29
CA THR A 243 0.88 -1.79 -12.19
C THR A 243 1.53 -2.91 -11.42
N SER A 244 1.34 -4.14 -11.89
CA SER A 244 2.09 -5.28 -11.37
C SER A 244 3.53 -4.80 -11.23
N PRO A 245 4.18 -5.03 -10.08
CA PRO A 245 5.57 -4.65 -9.91
C PRO A 245 6.34 -5.14 -11.15
N PRO A 246 7.30 -4.36 -11.65
CA PRO A 246 8.07 -4.76 -12.84
C PRO A 246 8.49 -6.22 -12.66
N ASN A 247 8.10 -7.09 -13.59
CA ASN A 247 8.44 -8.50 -13.56
C ASN A 247 9.95 -8.58 -13.32
N ALA A 248 10.43 -9.35 -12.33
CA ALA A 248 11.86 -9.44 -12.05
C ALA A 248 12.66 -9.84 -13.31
N ALA A 249 12.06 -10.61 -14.23
CA ALA A 249 12.66 -10.95 -15.52
C ALA A 249 12.89 -9.75 -16.46
N SER A 250 12.17 -8.64 -16.26
CA SER A 250 12.39 -7.39 -17.01
C SER A 250 13.53 -6.53 -16.45
N LEU A 251 13.90 -6.76 -15.18
CA LEU A 251 14.97 -6.05 -14.49
C LEU A 251 16.27 -6.85 -14.41
N ALA A 252 16.18 -8.19 -14.40
CA ALA A 252 17.30 -9.11 -14.36
C ALA A 252 17.87 -9.36 -15.77
N THR A 253 19.19 -9.50 -15.85
CA THR A 253 19.94 -9.72 -17.11
C THR A 253 20.38 -11.16 -17.32
N VAL A 254 20.05 -12.07 -16.38
CA VAL A 254 20.50 -13.46 -16.41
C VAL A 254 19.93 -14.20 -17.62
N GLN A 255 20.82 -14.63 -18.51
CA GLN A 255 20.48 -15.45 -19.68
C GLN A 255 20.54 -16.93 -19.30
N ALA A 256 19.37 -17.59 -19.25
CA ALA A 256 19.30 -19.03 -19.08
C ALA A 256 19.67 -19.75 -20.40
N PRO A 257 20.52 -20.79 -20.38
CA PRO A 257 20.83 -21.57 -21.58
C PRO A 257 19.59 -22.35 -22.05
N ALA A 258 19.56 -22.69 -23.35
CA ALA A 258 18.43 -23.43 -23.94
C ALA A 258 18.29 -24.87 -23.42
N HIS A 259 19.37 -25.46 -22.90
CA HIS A 259 19.41 -26.81 -22.34
C HIS A 259 20.50 -26.88 -21.27
N TRP A 260 20.38 -27.85 -20.36
CA TRP A 260 21.44 -28.18 -19.41
C TRP A 260 22.68 -28.68 -20.16
N VAL A 261 23.87 -28.28 -19.71
CA VAL A 261 25.14 -28.68 -20.31
C VAL A 261 25.47 -30.12 -19.89
N ALA A 262 25.25 -30.46 -18.62
CA ALA A 262 25.49 -31.79 -18.07
C ALA A 262 24.53 -32.86 -18.60
N ASP A 263 23.30 -32.47 -18.97
CA ASP A 263 22.30 -33.37 -19.58
C ASP A 263 21.60 -32.70 -20.78
N LYS A 264 21.92 -33.18 -21.99
CA LYS A 264 21.31 -32.70 -23.23
C LYS A 264 19.92 -33.29 -23.48
N SER A 265 19.41 -34.14 -22.59
CA SER A 265 18.09 -34.76 -22.76
C SER A 265 16.99 -33.73 -22.52
N SER A 266 16.37 -33.25 -23.61
CA SER A 266 15.25 -32.32 -23.54
C SER A 266 13.94 -33.07 -23.30
N HIS A 267 13.69 -33.45 -22.06
CA HIS A 267 12.35 -33.87 -21.66
C HIS A 267 11.66 -32.67 -21.04
N SER A 268 10.58 -32.17 -21.65
CA SER A 268 9.74 -31.14 -21.02
C SER A 268 8.85 -31.78 -19.96
N PRO A 269 9.08 -31.58 -18.64
CA PRO A 269 8.04 -31.85 -17.68
C PRO A 269 7.00 -30.74 -17.80
N LYS A 270 5.77 -31.10 -18.17
CA LYS A 270 4.63 -30.16 -18.14
C LYS A 270 4.21 -29.77 -16.71
N MET A 271 4.71 -30.45 -15.66
CA MET A 271 4.36 -30.17 -14.25
C MET A 271 5.53 -30.43 -13.31
N ALA A 272 5.48 -29.79 -12.13
CA ALA A 272 6.32 -30.14 -10.98
C ALA A 272 6.05 -31.57 -10.51
N ASP A 273 7.11 -32.29 -10.13
CA ASP A 273 6.99 -33.62 -9.56
C ASP A 273 6.49 -33.50 -8.12
N GLN A 274 5.16 -33.40 -8.00
CA GLN A 274 4.46 -33.23 -6.72
C GLN A 274 4.67 -34.41 -5.76
N TYR A 275 5.17 -35.54 -6.25
CA TYR A 275 5.27 -36.78 -5.50
C TYR A 275 6.67 -37.38 -5.54
N TRP A 276 7.72 -36.58 -5.71
CA TRP A 276 9.08 -37.09 -5.90
C TRP A 276 9.57 -38.04 -4.79
N ILE A 277 9.12 -37.86 -3.54
CA ILE A 277 9.41 -38.78 -2.42
C ILE A 277 8.94 -40.21 -2.72
N SER A 278 7.87 -40.35 -3.50
CA SER A 278 7.31 -41.64 -3.92
C SER A 278 8.27 -42.47 -4.77
N HIS A 279 9.22 -41.84 -5.46
CA HIS A 279 10.17 -42.53 -6.33
C HIS A 279 11.11 -43.45 -5.56
N PHE A 280 11.36 -43.17 -4.28
CA PHE A 280 12.15 -44.04 -3.40
C PHE A 280 11.40 -45.31 -2.97
N SER A 281 10.10 -45.43 -3.25
CA SER A 281 9.28 -46.62 -2.97
C SER A 281 9.33 -47.11 -1.51
N ASP A 282 9.58 -46.21 -0.55
CA ASP A 282 9.62 -46.50 0.89
C ASP A 282 8.44 -45.80 1.62
N PRO A 283 7.38 -46.54 2.01
CA PRO A 283 6.25 -45.98 2.74
C PRO A 283 6.62 -45.42 4.11
N SER A 284 7.65 -45.98 4.77
CA SER A 284 8.10 -45.53 6.09
C SER A 284 8.79 -44.17 5.99
N LEU A 285 9.61 -43.98 4.95
CA LEU A 285 10.19 -42.68 4.61
C LEU A 285 9.11 -41.62 4.39
N ARG A 286 8.09 -41.93 3.57
CA ARG A 286 6.99 -40.99 3.29
C ARG A 286 6.24 -40.60 4.57
N SER A 287 5.93 -41.58 5.43
CA SER A 287 5.27 -41.33 6.71
C SER A 287 6.14 -40.46 7.63
N PHE A 288 7.45 -40.71 7.67
CA PHE A 288 8.39 -39.92 8.45
C PHE A 288 8.45 -38.47 7.98
N VAL A 289 8.58 -38.22 6.67
CA VAL A 289 8.58 -36.86 6.12
C VAL A 289 7.27 -36.13 6.46
N GLY A 290 6.12 -36.79 6.33
CA GLY A 290 4.83 -36.20 6.72
C GLY A 290 4.82 -35.77 8.20
N SER A 291 5.32 -36.64 9.09
CA SER A 291 5.44 -36.31 10.52
C SER A 291 6.40 -35.15 10.80
N VAL A 292 7.50 -35.04 10.05
CA VAL A 292 8.45 -33.91 10.13
C VAL A 292 7.76 -32.60 9.74
N LEU A 293 7.10 -32.53 8.59
CA LEU A 293 6.43 -31.32 8.12
C LEU A 293 5.31 -30.85 9.07
N GLU A 294 4.61 -31.77 9.71
CA GLU A 294 3.55 -31.42 10.67
C GLU A 294 4.10 -30.87 12.01
N ASN A 295 5.24 -31.40 12.48
CA ASN A 295 5.67 -31.22 13.87
C ASN A 295 6.91 -30.34 14.05
N ASN A 296 7.70 -30.13 13.00
CA ASN A 296 8.95 -29.38 13.04
C ASN A 296 8.74 -27.93 13.51
N LYS A 297 9.65 -27.44 14.37
CA LYS A 297 9.53 -26.12 15.02
C LYS A 297 10.04 -24.97 14.14
N ASP A 298 10.97 -25.24 13.22
CA ASP A 298 11.45 -24.24 12.27
C ASP A 298 10.37 -23.91 11.25
N LEU A 299 9.63 -24.92 10.77
CA LEU A 299 8.49 -24.68 9.88
C LEU A 299 7.34 -23.94 10.58
N LYS A 300 7.07 -24.23 11.86
CA LYS A 300 6.12 -23.45 12.68
C LYS A 300 6.57 -22.00 12.85
N THR A 301 7.88 -21.77 13.00
CA THR A 301 8.46 -20.43 13.06
C THR A 301 8.30 -19.69 11.73
N ALA A 302 8.52 -20.36 10.60
CA ALA A 302 8.26 -19.81 9.27
C ALA A 302 6.77 -19.43 9.10
N GLN A 303 5.86 -20.28 9.58
CA GLN A 303 4.42 -19.96 9.59
C GLN A 303 4.10 -18.70 10.41
N SER A 304 4.66 -18.55 11.61
CA SER A 304 4.46 -17.34 12.42
C SER A 304 5.06 -16.08 11.77
N ARG A 305 6.14 -16.21 10.99
CA ARG A 305 6.69 -15.07 10.23
C ARG A 305 5.71 -14.56 9.17
N ILE A 306 4.95 -15.44 8.53
CA ILE A 306 3.87 -15.06 7.60
C ILE A 306 2.82 -14.22 8.33
N GLU A 307 2.38 -14.67 9.52
CA GLU A 307 1.39 -13.93 10.32
C GLU A 307 1.90 -12.55 10.74
N ILE A 308 3.18 -12.46 11.12
CA ILE A 308 3.85 -11.20 11.46
C ILE A 308 3.93 -10.28 10.23
N ALA A 309 4.28 -10.80 9.05
CA ALA A 309 4.35 -10.02 7.82
C ALA A 309 2.96 -9.53 7.39
N ALA A 310 1.93 -10.39 7.48
CA ALA A 310 0.53 -10.01 7.22
C ALA A 310 0.04 -8.91 8.17
N ALA A 311 0.33 -9.03 9.47
CA ALA A 311 0.00 -8.01 10.46
C ALA A 311 0.76 -6.70 10.18
N SER A 312 2.02 -6.77 9.77
CA SER A 312 2.83 -5.61 9.40
C SER A 312 2.27 -4.89 8.18
N ALA A 313 1.84 -5.62 7.14
CA ALA A 313 1.17 -5.05 5.98
C ALA A 313 -0.14 -4.34 6.35
N ARG A 314 -0.93 -4.91 7.28
CA ARG A 314 -2.14 -4.25 7.83
C ARG A 314 -1.79 -3.00 8.65
N LEU A 315 -0.74 -3.04 9.48
CA LEU A 315 -0.29 -1.88 10.27
C LEU A 315 0.13 -0.71 9.39
N VAL A 316 0.90 -0.98 8.33
CA VAL A 316 1.28 0.06 7.34
C VAL A 316 0.04 0.56 6.59
N GLY A 317 -0.84 -0.36 6.17
CA GLY A 317 -2.10 -0.02 5.50
C GLY A 317 -3.07 0.80 6.35
N ALA A 318 -3.06 0.63 7.68
CA ALA A 318 -3.92 1.36 8.60
C ALA A 318 -3.71 2.89 8.54
N GLN A 319 -2.52 3.35 8.14
CA GLN A 319 -2.22 4.77 7.93
C GLN A 319 -3.04 5.40 6.79
N ARG A 320 -3.63 4.60 5.90
CA ARG A 320 -4.54 5.08 4.85
C ARG A 320 -5.91 5.48 5.38
N HIS A 321 -6.25 5.08 6.59
CA HIS A 321 -7.53 5.36 7.23
C HIS A 321 -7.40 6.46 8.29
N PRO A 322 -8.47 7.24 8.53
CA PRO A 322 -8.48 8.19 9.62
C PRO A 322 -8.27 7.52 10.98
N GLN A 323 -7.41 8.11 11.80
CA GLN A 323 -7.12 7.65 13.16
C GLN A 323 -7.97 8.47 14.14
N LEU A 324 -8.81 7.79 14.92
CA LEU A 324 -9.64 8.40 15.95
C LEU A 324 -9.06 8.06 17.33
N SER A 325 -8.75 9.07 18.12
CA SER A 325 -8.24 8.92 19.48
C SER A 325 -9.16 9.63 20.46
N SER A 326 -9.31 9.08 21.66
CA SER A 326 -9.95 9.78 22.77
C SER A 326 -8.88 10.36 23.69
N THR A 327 -9.08 11.58 24.13
CA THR A 327 -8.20 12.28 25.06
C THR A 327 -9.00 12.77 26.25
N PHE A 328 -8.47 12.50 27.44
CA PHE A 328 -8.89 13.15 28.67
C PHE A 328 -7.69 13.88 29.24
N ASN A 329 -7.84 15.17 29.49
CA ASN A 329 -6.82 15.98 30.14
C ASN A 329 -7.40 16.64 31.40
N SER A 330 -6.56 16.71 32.42
CA SER A 330 -6.83 17.44 33.65
C SER A 330 -5.57 18.20 33.98
N ARG A 331 -5.69 19.52 34.10
CA ARG A 331 -4.60 20.42 34.38
C ARG A 331 -5.05 21.39 35.45
N ARG A 332 -4.31 21.44 36.54
CA ARG A 332 -4.44 22.48 37.57
C ARG A 332 -3.17 23.30 37.58
N ASN A 333 -3.28 24.60 37.35
CA ASN A 333 -2.16 25.51 37.35
C ASN A 333 -2.35 26.59 38.43
N LYS A 334 -1.28 26.90 39.17
CA LYS A 334 -1.23 28.04 40.08
C LYS A 334 -0.40 29.13 39.41
N GLN A 335 -1.04 30.22 39.03
CA GLN A 335 -0.35 31.38 38.46
C GLN A 335 -0.16 32.44 39.53
N THR A 336 1.07 32.92 39.68
CA THR A 336 1.42 33.99 40.61
C THR A 336 1.56 35.29 39.83
N PHE A 337 0.79 36.30 40.20
CA PHE A 337 0.87 37.65 39.64
C PHE A 337 1.61 38.55 40.64
N ILE A 338 2.72 39.13 40.19
CA ILE A 338 3.55 40.05 40.96
C ILE A 338 3.63 41.35 40.17
N GLY A 339 3.35 42.49 40.82
CA GLY A 339 3.50 43.82 40.23
C GLY A 339 2.32 44.34 39.39
N PHE A 340 1.17 43.67 39.37
CA PHE A 340 -0.06 44.19 38.76
C PHE A 340 -0.88 44.99 39.79
N PRO A 341 -1.37 46.20 39.45
CA PRO A 341 -2.18 47.01 40.36
C PRO A 341 -3.61 46.44 40.43
N ILE A 342 -3.79 45.37 41.21
CA ILE A 342 -5.09 44.76 41.49
C ILE A 342 -5.64 45.41 42.77
N SER A 343 -6.77 46.13 42.67
CA SER A 343 -7.41 46.80 43.81
C SER A 343 -7.64 45.83 44.96
N GLY A 344 -7.02 46.11 46.11
CA GLY A 344 -7.16 45.33 47.35
C GLY A 344 -6.01 44.37 47.70
N ALA A 345 -5.02 44.17 46.82
CA ALA A 345 -3.95 43.18 47.04
C ALA A 345 -2.58 43.73 47.54
N GLY A 346 -2.34 45.04 47.44
CA GLY A 346 -1.07 45.66 47.86
C GLY A 346 0.16 45.12 47.10
N THR A 347 1.32 45.02 47.77
CA THR A 347 2.58 44.46 47.23
C THR A 347 2.69 42.94 47.34
N ASN A 348 1.65 42.26 47.84
CA ASN A 348 1.69 40.82 48.07
C ASN A 348 1.43 40.06 46.76
N PRO A 349 2.09 38.91 46.53
CA PRO A 349 1.84 38.08 45.36
C PRO A 349 0.37 37.62 45.34
N VAL A 350 -0.33 37.90 44.25
CA VAL A 350 -1.70 37.42 44.03
C VAL A 350 -1.63 36.07 43.34
N PHE A 351 -2.30 35.06 43.87
CA PHE A 351 -2.37 33.73 43.26
C PHE A 351 -3.73 33.53 42.60
N SER A 352 -3.74 33.02 41.37
CA SER A 352 -4.93 32.47 40.73
C SER A 352 -4.72 30.98 40.50
N TYR A 353 -5.77 30.20 40.76
CA TYR A 353 -5.80 28.79 40.44
C TYR A 353 -6.68 28.60 39.21
N PHE A 354 -6.13 27.94 38.19
CA PHE A 354 -6.84 27.60 36.97
C PHE A 354 -6.96 26.09 36.90
N ASN A 355 -8.19 25.60 36.88
CA ASN A 355 -8.48 24.22 36.55
C ASN A 355 -8.88 24.16 35.07
N GLN A 356 -8.44 23.13 34.38
CA GLN A 356 -8.85 22.83 33.02
C GLN A 356 -9.03 21.32 32.92
N PHE A 357 -10.28 20.91 32.69
CA PHE A 357 -10.66 19.55 32.39
C PHE A 357 -11.14 19.52 30.94
N GLY A 358 -10.65 18.57 30.14
CA GLY A 358 -11.05 18.41 28.76
C GLY A 358 -11.23 16.94 28.41
N ALA A 359 -12.34 16.63 27.77
CA ALA A 359 -12.62 15.32 27.21
C ALA A 359 -12.97 15.49 25.74
N GLY A 360 -12.35 14.72 24.85
CA GLY A 360 -12.60 14.88 23.44
C GLY A 360 -12.07 13.75 22.59
N LEU A 361 -12.63 13.67 21.39
CA LEU A 361 -12.20 12.80 20.31
C LEU A 361 -11.38 13.62 19.31
N ASN A 362 -10.20 13.12 18.94
CA ASN A 362 -9.34 13.72 17.93
C ASN A 362 -9.21 12.76 16.74
N LEU A 363 -9.56 13.26 15.56
CA LEU A 363 -9.39 12.63 14.27
C LEU A 363 -8.12 13.17 13.60
N SER A 364 -7.23 12.30 13.14
CA SER A 364 -6.06 12.65 12.33
C SER A 364 -5.97 11.74 11.12
N TRP A 365 -5.80 12.32 9.94
CA TRP A 365 -5.74 11.57 8.69
C TRP A 365 -4.81 12.23 7.68
N GLU A 366 -3.90 11.46 7.07
CA GLU A 366 -3.16 11.88 5.89
C GLU A 366 -3.91 11.40 4.64
N VAL A 367 -4.36 12.34 3.81
CA VAL A 367 -5.01 12.02 2.55
C VAL A 367 -3.94 11.64 1.54
N ASP A 368 -3.88 10.35 1.19
CA ASP A 368 -2.85 9.80 0.31
C ASP A 368 -3.12 10.10 -1.18
N LEU A 369 -3.09 11.38 -1.55
CA LEU A 369 -3.38 11.85 -2.91
C LEU A 369 -2.38 11.33 -3.94
N TRP A 370 -1.12 11.15 -3.52
CA TRP A 370 0.00 10.79 -4.39
C TRP A 370 0.33 9.31 -4.35
N GLY A 371 -0.31 8.52 -3.47
CA GLY A 371 -0.03 7.10 -3.29
C GLY A 371 1.26 6.81 -2.50
N ARG A 372 1.76 7.72 -1.65
CA ARG A 372 2.95 7.49 -0.83
C ARG A 372 2.69 6.37 0.19
N ILE A 373 1.58 6.45 0.92
CA ILE A 373 1.21 5.44 1.92
C ILE A 373 0.79 4.15 1.23
N LYS A 374 0.13 4.25 0.06
CA LYS A 374 -0.17 3.10 -0.78
C LYS A 374 1.10 2.36 -1.22
N ALA A 375 2.14 3.05 -1.67
CA ALA A 375 3.42 2.40 -2.02
C ALA A 375 4.06 1.71 -0.81
N ALA A 376 4.07 2.36 0.36
CA ALA A 376 4.54 1.73 1.59
C ALA A 376 3.75 0.44 1.92
N GLN A 377 2.43 0.46 1.72
CA GLN A 377 1.58 -0.72 1.89
C GLN A 377 1.90 -1.82 0.86
N GLN A 378 2.06 -1.46 -0.42
CA GLN A 378 2.42 -2.44 -1.47
C GLN A 378 3.77 -3.07 -1.20
N ALA A 379 4.75 -2.31 -0.72
CA ALA A 379 6.03 -2.88 -0.28
C ALA A 379 5.86 -3.91 0.83
N ALA A 380 5.05 -3.61 1.85
CA ALA A 380 4.78 -4.54 2.95
C ALA A 380 3.95 -5.77 2.52
N ILE A 381 3.08 -5.62 1.51
CA ILE A 381 2.36 -6.75 0.90
C ILE A 381 3.33 -7.66 0.15
N ALA A 382 4.25 -7.10 -0.66
CA ALA A 382 5.27 -7.88 -1.35
C ALA A 382 6.19 -8.63 -0.36
N GLU A 383 6.51 -8.05 0.79
CA GLU A 383 7.23 -8.76 1.87
C GLU A 383 6.42 -9.88 2.52
N PHE A 384 5.11 -9.70 2.65
CA PHE A 384 4.22 -10.77 3.08
C PHE A 384 4.19 -11.91 2.06
N GLU A 385 4.03 -11.62 0.77
CA GLU A 385 4.12 -12.62 -0.30
C GLU A 385 5.49 -13.33 -0.30
N ALA A 386 6.58 -12.58 -0.13
CA ALA A 386 7.92 -13.16 0.02
C ALA A 386 7.98 -14.16 1.20
N SER A 387 7.34 -13.83 2.33
CA SER A 387 7.32 -14.72 3.50
C SER A 387 6.56 -16.03 3.26
N GLU A 388 5.57 -16.05 2.36
CA GLU A 388 4.87 -17.27 1.94
C GLU A 388 5.79 -18.17 1.12
N PHE A 389 6.57 -17.59 0.19
CA PHE A 389 7.57 -18.34 -0.58
C PHE A 389 8.77 -18.76 0.28
N ASP A 390 9.15 -17.99 1.31
CA ASP A 390 10.17 -18.39 2.29
C ASP A 390 9.74 -19.65 3.05
N ARG A 391 8.46 -19.75 3.43
CA ARG A 391 7.93 -20.98 4.04
C ARG A 391 8.02 -22.15 3.08
N ALA A 392 7.67 -21.97 1.81
CA ALA A 392 7.81 -23.03 0.80
C ALA A 392 9.28 -23.46 0.61
N THR A 393 10.21 -22.52 0.64
CA THR A 393 11.67 -22.79 0.62
C THR A 393 12.11 -23.59 1.84
N ALA A 394 11.63 -23.20 3.04
CA ALA A 394 11.91 -23.91 4.28
C ALA A 394 11.34 -25.35 4.26
N GLU A 395 10.12 -25.53 3.74
CA GLU A 395 9.48 -26.83 3.58
C GLU A 395 10.27 -27.75 2.62
N LEU A 396 10.71 -27.21 1.48
CA LEU A 396 11.54 -27.93 0.51
C LEU A 396 12.87 -28.37 1.12
N SER A 397 13.58 -27.45 1.77
CA SER A 397 14.85 -27.73 2.45
C SER A 397 14.69 -28.76 3.58
N LEU A 398 13.66 -28.59 4.42
CA LEU A 398 13.37 -29.51 5.53
C LEU A 398 13.04 -30.92 5.02
N THR A 399 12.29 -31.02 3.93
CA THR A 399 12.01 -32.30 3.26
C THR A 399 13.30 -32.96 2.82
N GLY A 400 14.19 -32.22 2.14
CA GLY A 400 15.49 -32.71 1.72
C GLY A 400 16.36 -33.20 2.88
N GLN A 401 16.42 -32.44 3.97
CA GLN A 401 17.13 -32.81 5.19
C GLN A 401 16.55 -34.07 5.82
N ALA A 402 15.22 -34.20 5.89
CA ALA A 402 14.55 -35.37 6.44
C ALA A 402 14.84 -36.64 5.63
N VAL A 403 14.79 -36.55 4.30
CA VAL A 403 15.09 -37.70 3.42
C VAL A 403 16.57 -38.09 3.55
N LYS A 404 17.52 -37.15 3.48
CA LYS A 404 18.95 -37.46 3.63
C LYS A 404 19.28 -38.05 5.00
N ALA A 405 18.65 -37.54 6.07
CA ALA A 405 18.82 -38.10 7.41
C ALA A 405 18.29 -39.53 7.50
N TRP A 406 17.12 -39.82 6.92
CA TRP A 406 16.58 -41.18 6.83
C TRP A 406 17.52 -42.12 6.07
N LEU A 407 18.04 -41.69 4.92
CA LEU A 407 19.01 -42.45 4.12
C LEU A 407 20.33 -42.69 4.88
N ALA A 408 20.77 -41.72 5.68
CA ALA A 408 21.94 -41.88 6.55
C ALA A 408 21.71 -42.91 7.66
N LEU A 409 20.51 -42.94 8.26
CA LEU A 409 20.17 -43.96 9.26
C LEU A 409 20.07 -45.35 8.63
N ALA A 410 19.45 -45.44 7.46
CA ALA A 410 19.39 -46.65 6.66
C ALA A 410 20.78 -47.22 6.35
N GLU A 411 21.72 -46.37 5.89
CA GLU A 411 23.10 -46.78 5.67
C GLU A 411 23.79 -47.22 6.96
N ALA A 412 23.58 -46.51 8.07
CA ALA A 412 24.15 -46.89 9.36
C ALA A 412 23.66 -48.27 9.83
N HIS A 413 22.38 -48.59 9.65
CA HIS A 413 21.86 -49.92 9.94
C HIS A 413 22.50 -51.02 9.09
N GLU A 414 22.69 -50.76 7.79
CA GLU A 414 23.35 -51.72 6.89
C GLU A 414 24.84 -51.90 7.22
N GLN A 415 25.55 -50.83 7.62
CA GLN A 415 26.93 -50.90 8.10
C GLN A 415 27.06 -51.70 9.41
N VAL A 416 26.12 -51.53 10.35
CA VAL A 416 26.06 -52.33 11.58
C VAL A 416 25.85 -53.81 11.24
N ALA A 417 24.91 -54.13 10.35
CA ALA A 417 24.65 -55.50 9.93
C ALA A 417 25.88 -56.13 9.21
N LEU A 418 26.54 -55.38 8.33
CA LEU A 418 27.78 -55.80 7.68
C LEU A 418 28.91 -56.05 8.70
N THR A 419 29.06 -55.18 9.69
CA THR A 419 30.10 -55.31 10.71
C THR A 419 29.84 -56.51 11.63
N GLN A 420 28.59 -56.78 12.01
CA GLN A 420 28.22 -57.99 12.75
C GLN A 420 28.53 -59.27 11.95
N LEU A 421 28.26 -59.28 10.64
CA LEU A 421 28.64 -60.38 9.76
C LEU A 421 30.16 -60.54 9.69
N THR A 422 30.88 -59.43 9.62
CA THR A 422 32.36 -59.39 9.56
C THR A 422 32.99 -59.96 10.84
N ILE A 423 32.46 -59.61 12.02
CA ILE A 423 32.91 -60.19 13.29
C ILE A 423 32.75 -61.71 13.27
N ARG A 424 31.60 -62.23 12.79
CA ARG A 424 31.39 -63.69 12.67
C ARG A 424 32.43 -64.33 11.76
N LYS A 425 32.67 -63.76 10.57
CA LYS A 425 33.64 -64.29 9.59
C LYS A 425 35.09 -64.21 10.06
N PHE A 426 35.47 -63.14 10.74
CA PHE A 426 36.81 -63.01 11.29
C PHE A 426 37.01 -63.96 12.47
N SER A 427 36.00 -64.18 13.32
CA SER A 427 36.06 -65.17 14.40
C SER A 427 36.15 -66.61 13.88
N GLU A 428 35.43 -66.97 12.81
CA GLU A 428 35.58 -68.27 12.14
C GLU A 428 37.03 -68.50 11.68
N THR A 429 37.67 -67.48 11.10
CA THR A 429 39.07 -67.53 10.64
C THR A 429 40.05 -67.60 11.83
N GLU A 430 39.78 -66.85 12.89
CA GLU A 430 40.57 -66.87 14.14
C GLU A 430 40.53 -68.27 14.80
N ASP A 431 39.35 -68.88 14.92
CA ASP A 431 39.18 -70.19 15.54
C ASP A 431 39.88 -71.29 14.73
N LEU A 432 39.84 -71.20 13.40
CA LEU A 432 40.59 -72.09 12.52
C LEU A 432 42.11 -71.98 12.77
N LEU A 433 42.64 -70.77 12.92
CA LEU A 433 44.06 -70.56 13.20
C LEU A 433 44.46 -70.98 14.62
N ARG A 434 43.61 -70.72 15.61
CA ARG A 434 43.79 -71.18 16.98
C ARG A 434 43.90 -72.70 17.02
N GLY A 435 42.98 -73.40 16.36
CA GLY A 435 43.00 -74.86 16.30
C GLY A 435 44.23 -75.44 15.58
N ARG A 436 44.82 -74.73 14.62
CA ARG A 436 46.10 -75.15 14.00
C ARG A 436 47.29 -74.91 14.93
N PHE A 437 47.32 -73.75 15.59
CA PHE A 437 48.36 -73.39 16.56
C PHE A 437 48.39 -74.34 17.77
N GLU A 438 47.24 -74.63 18.39
CA GLU A 438 47.12 -75.52 19.56
C GLU A 438 47.52 -76.98 19.25
N ARG A 439 47.34 -77.41 18.00
CA ARG A 439 47.79 -78.73 17.52
C ARG A 439 49.27 -78.77 17.12
N GLY A 440 49.98 -77.64 17.21
CA GLY A 440 51.39 -77.55 16.83
C GLY A 440 51.64 -77.77 15.34
N LEU A 441 50.65 -77.49 14.47
CA LEU A 441 50.84 -77.59 13.03
C LEU A 441 51.79 -76.48 12.57
N GLU A 442 52.76 -76.83 11.74
CA GLU A 442 53.74 -75.89 11.18
C GLU A 442 53.58 -75.78 9.67
N GLU A 443 53.76 -74.58 9.14
CA GLU A 443 53.83 -74.31 7.70
C GLU A 443 55.26 -73.88 7.36
N ASN A 444 55.97 -74.67 6.55
CA ASN A 444 57.39 -74.46 6.23
C ASN A 444 58.30 -74.29 7.47
N GLY A 445 58.03 -75.03 8.55
CA GLY A 445 58.78 -74.97 9.80
C GLY A 445 58.51 -73.73 10.65
N ARG A 446 57.39 -73.03 10.41
CA ARG A 446 56.95 -71.86 11.20
C ARG A 446 55.64 -72.16 11.91
N SER A 447 55.54 -71.68 13.15
CA SER A 447 54.31 -71.72 13.96
C SER A 447 53.33 -70.61 13.53
N PHE A 448 52.02 -70.88 13.60
CA PHE A 448 50.94 -69.93 13.30
C PHE A 448 50.71 -68.83 14.37
N ALA A 449 51.63 -68.63 15.31
CA ALA A 449 51.45 -67.70 16.43
C ALA A 449 51.23 -66.25 15.96
N SER A 450 52.02 -65.79 14.98
CA SER A 450 51.90 -64.44 14.40
C SER A 450 50.55 -64.22 13.74
N GLU A 451 50.11 -65.19 12.97
CA GLU A 451 48.89 -65.15 12.17
C GLU A 451 47.65 -65.22 13.07
N LEU A 452 47.71 -65.99 14.15
CA LEU A 452 46.69 -66.00 15.19
C LEU A 452 46.55 -64.62 15.85
N LEU A 453 47.67 -63.97 16.20
CA LEU A 453 47.63 -62.61 16.77
C LEU A 453 47.06 -61.58 15.79
N LEU A 454 47.36 -61.70 14.50
CA LEU A 454 46.77 -60.86 13.46
C LEU A 454 45.25 -61.08 13.33
N ALA A 455 44.79 -62.33 13.34
CA ALA A 455 43.36 -62.65 13.31
C ALA A 455 42.61 -62.13 14.55
N GLN A 456 43.22 -62.25 15.73
CA GLN A 456 42.70 -61.66 16.97
C GLN A 456 42.59 -60.13 16.88
N ALA A 457 43.60 -59.47 16.33
CA ALA A 457 43.57 -58.03 16.11
C ALA A 457 42.46 -57.62 15.13
N ASP A 458 42.23 -58.40 14.08
CA ASP A 458 41.14 -58.17 13.12
C ASP A 458 39.76 -58.27 13.77
N VAL A 459 39.52 -59.29 14.61
CA VAL A 459 38.27 -59.44 15.38
C VAL A 459 38.09 -58.27 16.36
N ALA A 460 39.14 -57.88 17.08
CA ALA A 460 39.09 -56.76 18.01
C ALA A 460 38.75 -55.44 17.30
N ARG A 461 39.37 -55.18 16.13
CA ARG A 461 39.08 -54.01 15.29
C ARG A 461 37.65 -54.04 14.75
N ALA A 462 37.15 -55.19 14.33
CA ALA A 462 35.76 -55.32 13.86
C ALA A 462 34.74 -55.05 14.98
N ARG A 463 35.05 -55.43 16.23
CA ARG A 463 34.21 -55.11 17.41
C ARG A 463 34.22 -53.61 17.73
N GLU A 464 35.35 -52.95 17.61
CA GLU A 464 35.43 -51.48 17.76
C GLU A 464 34.60 -50.76 16.68
N ASN A 465 34.74 -51.16 15.42
CA ASN A 465 33.92 -50.63 14.32
C ASN A 465 32.42 -50.83 14.55
N LEU A 466 32.01 -51.92 15.21
CA LEU A 466 30.60 -52.14 15.57
C LEU A 466 30.11 -51.09 16.57
N SER A 467 30.91 -50.79 17.60
CA SER A 467 30.58 -49.72 18.56
C SER A 467 30.46 -48.36 17.88
N VAL A 468 31.35 -48.05 16.93
CA VAL A 468 31.28 -46.82 16.12
C VAL A 468 30.01 -46.80 15.26
N GLY A 469 29.66 -47.93 14.63
CA GLY A 469 28.46 -48.06 13.81
C GLY A 469 27.17 -47.86 14.63
N LEU A 470 27.10 -48.45 15.82
CA LEU A 470 25.98 -48.29 16.75
C LEU A 470 25.82 -46.84 17.22
N GLU A 471 26.92 -46.19 17.64
CA GLU A 471 26.90 -44.76 18.00
C GLU A 471 26.38 -43.90 16.85
N ARG A 472 26.87 -44.14 15.62
CA ARG A 472 26.43 -43.39 14.44
C ARG A 472 24.94 -43.60 14.16
N ALA A 473 24.44 -44.83 14.29
CA ALA A 473 23.01 -45.12 14.12
C ALA A 473 22.17 -44.39 15.18
N GLU A 474 22.55 -44.47 16.45
CA GLU A 474 21.85 -43.78 17.55
C GLU A 474 21.85 -42.26 17.36
N ARG A 475 23.00 -41.67 17.02
CA ARG A 475 23.12 -40.23 16.78
C ARG A 475 22.25 -39.78 15.61
N THR A 476 22.18 -40.56 14.54
CA THR A 476 21.33 -40.25 13.38
C THR A 476 19.86 -40.41 13.73
N ALA A 477 19.46 -41.44 14.49
CA ALA A 477 18.09 -41.59 14.99
C ALA A 477 17.65 -40.40 15.86
N ARG A 478 18.54 -39.88 16.72
CA ARG A 478 18.29 -38.65 17.49
C ARG A 478 18.10 -37.43 16.59
N GLN A 479 18.85 -37.32 15.49
CA GLN A 479 18.66 -36.26 14.50
C GLN A 479 17.29 -36.35 13.82
N LEU A 480 16.81 -37.55 13.47
CA LEU A 480 15.47 -37.74 12.93
C LEU A 480 14.38 -37.30 13.92
N GLU A 481 14.55 -37.60 15.21
CA GLU A 481 13.61 -37.18 16.26
C GLU A 481 13.57 -35.67 16.41
N LEU A 482 14.72 -35.00 16.37
CA LEU A 482 14.80 -33.54 16.39
C LEU A 482 14.08 -32.92 15.18
N LEU A 483 14.31 -33.44 13.96
CA LEU A 483 13.61 -32.99 12.76
C LEU A 483 12.09 -33.17 12.91
N ALA A 484 11.66 -34.28 13.49
CA ALA A 484 10.26 -34.57 13.80
C ALA A 484 9.70 -33.78 15.01
N GLY A 485 10.49 -32.89 15.62
CA GLY A 485 10.06 -32.09 16.77
C GLY A 485 9.84 -32.89 18.05
N ARG A 486 10.47 -34.07 18.18
CA ARG A 486 10.40 -34.98 19.34
C ARG A 486 11.69 -34.91 20.18
N TYR A 487 11.62 -35.43 21.40
CA TYR A 487 12.82 -35.58 22.25
C TYR A 487 13.79 -36.61 21.63
N PRO A 488 15.10 -36.32 21.57
CA PRO A 488 16.10 -37.19 20.94
C PRO A 488 16.49 -38.40 21.82
N ALA A 489 15.61 -39.41 21.90
CA ALA A 489 15.83 -40.66 22.62
C ALA A 489 16.66 -41.71 21.85
N GLY A 490 16.84 -41.54 20.54
CA GLY A 490 17.57 -42.46 19.66
C GLY A 490 16.76 -43.68 19.20
N GLN A 491 15.42 -43.58 19.15
CA GLN A 491 14.53 -44.71 18.89
C GLN A 491 13.80 -44.64 17.53
N ALA A 492 13.93 -43.53 16.81
CA ALA A 492 13.30 -43.37 15.50
C ALA A 492 13.93 -44.23 14.41
N GLY A 493 13.12 -44.58 13.41
CA GLY A 493 13.60 -45.09 12.13
C GLY A 493 14.11 -46.53 12.15
N ALA A 494 13.70 -47.37 13.10
CA ALA A 494 14.13 -48.78 13.20
C ALA A 494 13.92 -49.60 11.90
N ALA A 495 12.93 -49.23 11.08
CA ALA A 495 12.64 -49.86 9.80
C ALA A 495 13.41 -49.28 8.59
N ALA A 496 14.26 -48.25 8.80
CA ALA A 496 14.99 -47.59 7.72
C ALA A 496 15.96 -48.56 7.03
N LYS A 497 15.90 -48.60 5.70
CA LYS A 497 16.75 -49.40 4.80
C LYS A 497 17.07 -48.59 3.55
N LEU A 498 18.21 -48.86 2.91
CA LEU A 498 18.55 -48.13 1.69
C LEU A 498 17.61 -48.57 0.57
N PRO A 499 16.84 -47.66 -0.04
CA PRO A 499 16.02 -48.01 -1.19
C PRO A 499 16.89 -48.28 -2.42
N ASP A 500 16.30 -48.93 -3.41
CA ASP A 500 16.89 -49.02 -4.73
C ASP A 500 16.98 -47.62 -5.38
N PHE A 501 17.94 -47.45 -6.28
CA PHE A 501 18.14 -46.17 -6.94
C PHE A 501 16.93 -45.85 -7.84
N PRO A 502 16.24 -44.71 -7.65
CA PRO A 502 15.08 -44.35 -8.46
C PRO A 502 15.51 -44.06 -9.91
N GLY A 503 14.67 -44.42 -10.89
CA GLY A 503 14.95 -44.26 -12.33
C GLY A 503 15.19 -42.80 -12.79
N SER A 504 15.33 -42.54 -14.09
CA SER A 504 15.59 -41.17 -14.59
C SER A 504 14.46 -40.18 -14.29
N ILE A 505 14.79 -38.90 -14.10
CA ILE A 505 13.82 -37.81 -13.85
C ILE A 505 13.86 -36.80 -15.00
N PRO A 506 12.71 -36.25 -15.42
CA PRO A 506 12.68 -35.14 -16.36
C PRO A 506 13.19 -33.84 -15.70
N THR A 507 14.28 -33.30 -16.21
CA THR A 507 14.99 -32.13 -15.65
C THR A 507 14.52 -30.80 -16.23
N GLY A 508 13.72 -30.82 -17.30
CA GLY A 508 13.14 -29.63 -17.90
C GLY A 508 14.16 -28.68 -18.51
N LEU A 509 13.73 -27.44 -18.75
CA LEU A 509 14.56 -26.39 -19.33
C LEU A 509 15.11 -25.47 -18.23
N PRO A 510 16.35 -24.98 -18.33
CA PRO A 510 16.90 -24.01 -17.38
C PRO A 510 15.98 -22.80 -17.15
N ALA A 511 15.41 -22.22 -18.22
CA ALA A 511 14.50 -21.08 -18.11
C ALA A 511 13.26 -21.37 -17.23
N SER A 512 12.75 -22.60 -17.24
CA SER A 512 11.60 -22.97 -16.42
C SER A 512 11.90 -23.03 -14.92
N LEU A 513 13.18 -23.02 -14.54
CA LEU A 513 13.58 -23.02 -13.13
C LEU A 513 13.29 -21.69 -12.44
N LEU A 514 13.35 -20.58 -13.18
CA LEU A 514 13.09 -19.24 -12.66
C LEU A 514 11.69 -19.12 -12.06
N ASP A 515 10.70 -19.80 -12.66
CA ASP A 515 9.30 -19.77 -12.21
C ASP A 515 8.98 -20.89 -11.20
N ARG A 516 9.90 -21.82 -10.96
CA ARG A 516 9.63 -23.08 -10.23
C ARG A 516 10.35 -23.19 -8.89
N ARG A 517 11.28 -22.27 -8.60
CA ARG A 517 12.05 -22.30 -7.37
C ARG A 517 11.50 -21.30 -6.37
N PRO A 518 11.11 -21.75 -5.16
CA PRO A 518 10.50 -20.85 -4.18
C PRO A 518 11.48 -19.77 -3.70
N ASP A 519 12.78 -20.05 -3.63
CA ASP A 519 13.81 -19.08 -3.26
C ASP A 519 13.99 -17.96 -4.32
N LEU A 520 13.78 -18.26 -5.60
CA LEU A 520 13.76 -17.26 -6.67
C LEU A 520 12.48 -16.40 -6.61
N ALA A 521 11.33 -17.02 -6.28
CA ALA A 521 10.08 -16.30 -6.06
C ALA A 521 10.18 -15.33 -4.86
N VAL A 522 10.87 -15.72 -3.77
CA VAL A 522 11.22 -14.81 -2.67
C VAL A 522 12.01 -13.61 -3.17
N ALA A 523 13.10 -13.85 -3.90
CA ALA A 523 13.97 -12.79 -4.39
C ALA A 523 13.25 -11.83 -5.36
N GLU A 524 12.35 -12.35 -6.20
CA GLU A 524 11.47 -11.53 -7.04
C GLU A 524 10.56 -10.61 -6.20
N ARG A 525 9.88 -11.16 -5.18
CA ARG A 525 9.03 -10.35 -4.29
C ARG A 525 9.83 -9.32 -3.49
N GLN A 526 11.09 -9.61 -3.16
CA GLN A 526 11.99 -8.63 -2.54
C GLN A 526 12.35 -7.47 -3.48
N ILE A 527 12.53 -7.71 -4.79
CA ILE A 527 12.67 -6.65 -5.79
C ILE A 527 11.42 -5.78 -5.82
N ALA A 528 10.23 -6.39 -5.88
CA ALA A 528 8.96 -5.67 -5.86
C ALA A 528 8.81 -4.79 -4.60
N ALA A 529 9.17 -5.31 -3.42
CA ALA A 529 9.16 -4.55 -2.19
C ALA A 529 10.15 -3.37 -2.19
N ALA A 530 11.35 -3.57 -2.75
CA ALA A 530 12.35 -2.51 -2.87
C ALA A 530 11.91 -1.40 -3.84
N ASP A 531 11.30 -1.75 -4.96
CA ASP A 531 10.81 -0.78 -5.95
C ASP A 531 9.67 0.08 -5.38
N GLU A 532 8.72 -0.53 -4.67
CA GLU A 532 7.64 0.21 -3.99
C GLU A 532 8.17 1.14 -2.89
N ARG A 533 9.25 0.76 -2.19
CA ARG A 533 9.95 1.66 -1.24
C ARG A 533 10.66 2.81 -1.92
N LEU A 534 11.22 2.60 -3.11
CA LEU A 534 11.78 3.67 -3.92
C LEU A 534 10.67 4.63 -4.36
N LEU A 535 9.51 4.11 -4.74
CA LEU A 535 8.35 4.90 -5.12
C LEU A 535 7.81 5.72 -3.93
N GLU A 536 7.70 5.12 -2.74
CA GLU A 536 7.40 5.83 -1.48
C GLU A 536 8.37 6.99 -1.25
N ALA A 537 9.68 6.73 -1.35
CA ALA A 537 10.72 7.74 -1.14
C ALA A 537 10.65 8.88 -2.18
N LYS A 538 10.36 8.57 -3.44
CA LYS A 538 10.14 9.58 -4.50
C LYS A 538 8.92 10.45 -4.20
N ARG A 539 7.82 9.83 -3.75
CA ARG A 539 6.56 10.53 -3.41
C ARG A 539 6.68 11.40 -2.16
N ALA A 540 7.65 11.16 -1.29
CA ALA A 540 7.94 12.02 -0.14
C ALA A 540 8.45 13.45 -0.50
N LEU A 541 8.75 13.71 -1.79
CA LEU A 541 9.05 15.06 -2.29
C LEU A 541 7.79 15.90 -2.54
N LEU A 542 6.62 15.27 -2.62
CA LEU A 542 5.34 15.91 -2.91
C LEU A 542 4.68 16.45 -1.62
N PRO A 543 3.75 17.41 -1.73
CA PRO A 543 3.04 17.95 -0.56
C PRO A 543 2.24 16.88 0.19
N THR A 544 2.34 16.83 1.51
CA THR A 544 1.47 16.01 2.35
C THR A 544 0.18 16.78 2.66
N ILE A 545 -0.99 16.16 2.48
CA ILE A 545 -2.29 16.74 2.84
C ILE A 545 -2.78 16.08 4.14
N SER A 546 -2.90 16.85 5.21
CA SER A 546 -3.39 16.38 6.51
C SER A 546 -4.78 16.95 6.80
N LEU A 547 -5.71 16.10 7.23
CA LEU A 547 -7.01 16.46 7.76
C LEU A 547 -7.03 16.15 9.26
N THR A 548 -7.32 17.16 10.07
CA THR A 548 -7.49 17.02 11.52
C THR A 548 -8.88 17.48 11.91
N GLY A 549 -9.55 16.71 12.74
CA GLY A 549 -10.83 17.06 13.33
C GLY A 549 -10.77 16.86 14.84
N SER A 550 -11.49 17.68 15.59
CA SER A 550 -11.69 17.44 17.02
C SER A 550 -13.13 17.73 17.41
N TYR A 551 -13.63 16.96 18.36
CA TYR A 551 -14.93 17.16 18.99
C TYR A 551 -14.78 16.86 20.48
N GLY A 552 -15.19 17.76 21.35
CA GLY A 552 -15.06 17.54 22.79
C GLY A 552 -15.61 18.69 23.60
N SER A 553 -15.29 18.68 24.89
CA SER A 553 -15.66 19.71 25.85
C SER A 553 -14.43 20.17 26.62
N ALA A 554 -14.49 21.41 27.10
CA ALA A 554 -13.50 21.94 28.02
C ALA A 554 -14.21 22.76 29.10
N SER A 555 -13.87 22.52 30.36
CA SER A 555 -14.45 23.23 31.52
C SER A 555 -13.41 23.42 32.63
N ASP A 556 -13.64 24.39 33.53
CA ASP A 556 -12.91 24.58 34.78
C ASP A 556 -13.48 23.73 35.93
N ASP A 557 -14.66 23.12 35.74
CA ASP A 557 -15.25 22.12 36.61
C ASP A 557 -15.35 20.76 35.91
N ILE A 558 -14.97 19.69 36.61
CA ILE A 558 -15.01 18.32 36.10
C ILE A 558 -16.45 17.82 35.88
N THR A 559 -17.41 18.34 36.66
CA THR A 559 -18.82 17.94 36.58
C THR A 559 -19.48 18.41 35.29
N ASP A 560 -18.98 19.50 34.73
CA ASP A 560 -19.51 20.12 33.50
C ASP A 560 -18.97 19.49 32.22
N ILE A 561 -17.97 18.61 32.31
CA ILE A 561 -17.26 18.02 31.16
C ILE A 561 -18.16 17.15 30.27
N LEU A 562 -19.25 16.58 30.82
CA LEU A 562 -20.21 15.78 30.06
C LEU A 562 -21.49 16.56 29.70
N SER A 563 -21.58 17.84 30.06
CA SER A 563 -22.75 18.65 29.74
C SER A 563 -22.71 19.13 28.28
N SER A 564 -23.88 19.19 27.63
CA SER A 564 -24.01 19.57 26.22
C SER A 564 -23.65 21.04 25.94
N ASN A 565 -23.56 21.87 26.97
CA ASN A 565 -23.42 23.32 26.86
C ASN A 565 -21.97 23.78 26.61
N PHE A 566 -20.97 22.94 26.90
CA PHE A 566 -19.55 23.23 26.71
C PHE A 566 -18.92 22.44 25.55
N GLY A 567 -19.76 21.86 24.68
CA GLY A 567 -19.32 21.14 23.48
C GLY A 567 -18.72 22.08 22.44
N ALA A 568 -17.56 21.72 21.91
CA ALA A 568 -16.84 22.43 20.86
C ALA A 568 -16.32 21.43 19.82
N TRP A 569 -16.24 21.88 18.57
CA TRP A 569 -15.66 21.10 17.48
C TRP A 569 -14.79 21.97 16.59
N SER A 570 -13.80 21.34 15.95
CA SER A 570 -12.97 21.99 14.94
C SER A 570 -12.64 21.02 13.81
N ILE A 571 -12.53 21.55 12.60
CA ILE A 571 -12.04 20.82 11.43
C ILE A 571 -11.00 21.71 10.77
N ALA A 572 -9.80 21.17 10.54
CA ALA A 572 -8.72 21.86 9.86
C ALA A 572 -8.08 20.94 8.83
N ALA A 573 -7.77 21.49 7.66
CA ALA A 573 -7.00 20.83 6.62
C ALA A 573 -5.71 21.62 6.41
N GLY A 574 -4.61 20.92 6.19
CA GLY A 574 -3.29 21.50 5.96
C GLY A 574 -2.57 20.81 4.81
N ALA A 575 -1.77 21.56 4.08
CA ALA A 575 -0.88 21.05 3.05
C ALA A 575 0.55 21.49 3.37
N ALA A 576 1.49 20.54 3.43
CA ALA A 576 2.88 20.83 3.74
C ALA A 576 3.81 20.22 2.69
N GLN A 577 4.54 21.06 1.96
CA GLN A 577 5.55 20.61 1.01
C GLN A 577 6.96 20.89 1.55
N PRO A 578 7.84 19.88 1.59
CA PRO A 578 9.22 20.10 1.96
C PRO A 578 9.98 20.82 0.84
N ILE A 579 10.40 22.07 1.07
CA ILE A 579 11.19 22.85 0.09
C ILE A 579 12.69 22.64 0.30
N LEU A 580 13.16 22.79 1.55
CA LEU A 580 14.57 22.66 1.93
C LEU A 580 14.72 21.69 3.10
N GLN A 581 15.45 20.59 2.87
CA GLN A 581 15.74 19.59 3.90
C GLN A 581 17.21 19.13 3.89
N GLY A 582 18.13 20.00 3.43
CA GLY A 582 19.57 19.70 3.40
C GLY A 582 19.92 18.44 2.58
N GLY A 583 19.18 18.14 1.51
CA GLY A 583 19.41 16.95 0.67
C GLY A 583 18.88 15.63 1.24
N ARG A 584 18.33 15.59 2.46
CA ARG A 584 17.87 14.37 3.14
C ARG A 584 16.95 13.47 2.30
N LEU A 585 15.95 14.06 1.64
CA LEU A 585 14.99 13.30 0.82
C LEU A 585 15.65 12.73 -0.44
N ARG A 586 16.53 13.50 -1.10
CA ARG A 586 17.28 13.03 -2.27
C ARG A 586 18.25 11.91 -1.90
N ALA A 587 18.94 12.03 -0.75
CA ALA A 587 19.80 10.98 -0.23
C ALA A 587 19.01 9.70 0.09
N ASN A 588 17.80 9.82 0.65
CA ASN A 588 16.93 8.66 0.88
C ASN A 588 16.47 8.00 -0.43
N ILE A 589 16.13 8.78 -1.47
CA ILE A 589 15.80 8.25 -2.80
C ILE A 589 17.00 7.51 -3.39
N ALA A 590 18.20 8.09 -3.32
CA ALA A 590 19.42 7.45 -3.79
C ALA A 590 19.71 6.13 -3.03
N ARG A 591 19.52 6.11 -1.70
CA ARG A 591 19.62 4.89 -0.89
C ARG A 591 18.62 3.83 -1.36
N ARG A 592 17.34 4.19 -1.52
CA ARG A 592 16.30 3.24 -1.97
C ARG A 592 16.56 2.74 -3.39
N ALA A 593 17.12 3.57 -4.27
CA ALA A 593 17.51 3.13 -5.61
C ALA A 593 18.62 2.08 -5.55
N ALA A 594 19.64 2.29 -4.72
CA ALA A 594 20.70 1.31 -4.50
C ALA A 594 20.18 0.00 -3.85
N GLU A 595 19.13 0.08 -3.01
CA GLU A 595 18.48 -1.12 -2.46
C GLU A 595 17.72 -1.92 -3.52
N VAL A 596 17.18 -1.28 -4.57
CA VAL A 596 16.62 -1.98 -5.74
C VAL A 596 17.73 -2.69 -6.50
N ASP A 597 18.84 -2.02 -6.80
CA ASP A 597 19.99 -2.61 -7.50
C ASP A 597 20.58 -3.80 -6.72
N LEU A 598 20.61 -3.70 -5.38
CA LEU A 598 21.00 -4.80 -4.48
C LEU A 598 20.03 -5.99 -4.59
N ALA A 599 18.72 -5.73 -4.57
CA ALA A 599 17.71 -6.78 -4.69
C ALA A 599 17.79 -7.50 -6.05
N VAL A 600 18.01 -6.75 -7.14
CA VAL A 600 18.23 -7.31 -8.48
C VAL A 600 19.48 -8.19 -8.50
N SER A 601 20.61 -7.68 -7.99
CA SER A 601 21.86 -8.46 -7.94
C SER A 601 21.73 -9.75 -7.11
N ASN A 602 20.99 -9.71 -6.01
CA ASN A 602 20.70 -10.88 -5.18
C ASN A 602 19.86 -11.92 -5.92
N PHE A 603 18.85 -11.49 -6.68
CA PHE A 603 18.07 -12.38 -7.55
C PHE A 603 18.93 -13.01 -8.64
N GLU A 604 19.78 -12.22 -9.30
CA GLU A 604 20.68 -12.73 -10.35
C GLU A 604 21.65 -13.77 -9.77
N GLN A 605 22.24 -13.50 -8.61
CA GLN A 605 23.11 -14.45 -7.90
C GLN A 605 22.34 -15.72 -7.50
N ALA A 606 21.11 -15.60 -6.98
CA ALA A 606 20.28 -16.74 -6.62
C ALA A 606 19.97 -17.61 -7.85
N ALA A 607 19.66 -17.00 -9.00
CA ALA A 607 19.44 -17.72 -10.25
C ALA A 607 20.70 -18.46 -10.73
N LEU A 608 21.88 -17.83 -10.65
CA LEU A 608 23.15 -18.48 -11.01
C LEU A 608 23.48 -19.66 -10.08
N VAL A 609 23.24 -19.52 -8.78
CA VAL A 609 23.40 -20.62 -7.81
C VAL A 609 22.43 -21.76 -8.14
N ALA A 610 21.17 -21.43 -8.44
CA ALA A 610 20.17 -22.42 -8.80
C ALA A 610 20.54 -23.23 -10.04
N PHE A 611 21.06 -22.57 -11.08
CA PHE A 611 21.58 -23.27 -12.26
C PHE A 611 22.79 -24.14 -11.93
N SER A 612 23.72 -23.62 -11.12
CA SER A 612 24.90 -24.38 -10.71
C SER A 612 24.54 -25.62 -9.91
N GLU A 613 23.54 -25.57 -9.03
CA GLU A 613 23.08 -26.71 -8.24
C GLU A 613 22.55 -27.83 -9.14
N VAL A 614 21.74 -27.49 -10.16
CA VAL A 614 21.21 -28.48 -11.11
C VAL A 614 22.34 -29.07 -11.97
N GLU A 615 23.20 -28.24 -12.56
CA GLU A 615 24.34 -28.71 -13.38
C GLU A 615 25.26 -29.64 -12.59
N ASN A 616 25.57 -29.28 -11.34
CA ASN A 616 26.41 -30.09 -10.46
C ASN A 616 25.72 -31.41 -10.08
N ALA A 617 24.43 -31.39 -9.75
CA ALA A 617 23.68 -32.59 -9.40
C ALA A 617 23.57 -33.57 -10.58
N LEU A 618 23.35 -33.06 -11.81
CA LEU A 618 23.32 -33.86 -13.05
C LEU A 618 24.68 -34.48 -13.37
N SER A 619 25.74 -33.67 -13.33
CA SER A 619 27.11 -34.14 -13.54
C SER A 619 27.50 -35.19 -12.50
N THR A 620 27.19 -34.93 -11.23
CA THR A 620 27.48 -35.83 -10.12
C THR A 620 26.73 -37.15 -10.24
N GLU A 621 25.45 -37.14 -10.64
CA GLU A 621 24.67 -38.37 -10.84
C GLU A 621 25.35 -39.31 -11.86
N LYS A 622 25.78 -38.75 -13.00
CA LYS A 622 26.51 -39.49 -14.05
C LYS A 622 27.78 -40.15 -13.51
N HIS A 623 28.58 -39.41 -12.74
CA HIS A 623 29.83 -39.93 -12.19
C HIS A 623 29.60 -40.95 -11.07
N LEU A 624 28.59 -40.75 -10.22
CA LEU A 624 28.25 -41.68 -9.15
C LEU A 624 27.72 -43.01 -9.67
N LYS A 625 26.97 -43.00 -10.78
CA LYS A 625 26.55 -44.23 -11.45
C LYS A 625 27.76 -45.09 -11.84
N ASN A 626 28.71 -44.53 -12.59
CA ASN A 626 29.91 -45.25 -13.02
C ASN A 626 30.74 -45.74 -11.83
N ARG A 627 30.92 -44.90 -10.79
CA ARG A 627 31.65 -45.30 -9.59
C ARG A 627 30.98 -46.46 -8.85
N THR A 628 29.65 -46.46 -8.80
CA THR A 628 28.87 -47.53 -8.16
C THR A 628 29.04 -48.84 -8.91
N ASP A 629 28.96 -48.81 -10.25
CA ASP A 629 29.13 -50.00 -11.09
C ASP A 629 30.54 -50.61 -10.92
N PHE A 630 31.59 -49.79 -10.99
CA PHE A 630 32.98 -50.27 -10.80
C PHE A 630 33.25 -50.78 -9.39
N LEU A 631 32.73 -50.10 -8.36
CA LEU A 631 32.93 -50.54 -6.97
C LEU A 631 32.12 -51.80 -6.65
N ALA A 632 30.93 -51.96 -7.24
CA ALA A 632 30.15 -53.19 -7.13
C ALA A 632 30.88 -54.38 -7.76
N GLU A 633 31.50 -54.19 -8.93
CA GLU A 633 32.35 -55.21 -9.53
C GLU A 633 33.56 -55.53 -8.64
N SER A 634 34.25 -54.52 -8.11
CA SER A 634 35.38 -54.69 -7.20
C SER A 634 34.99 -55.43 -5.91
N SER A 635 33.83 -55.11 -5.32
CA SER A 635 33.31 -55.79 -4.13
C SER A 635 33.03 -57.27 -4.43
N ARG A 636 32.36 -57.56 -5.55
CA ARG A 636 32.10 -58.95 -6.00
C ARG A 636 33.39 -59.74 -6.17
N MET A 637 34.40 -59.17 -6.84
CA MET A 637 35.70 -59.83 -7.04
C MET A 637 36.46 -60.01 -5.73
N ALA A 638 36.47 -59.01 -4.83
CA ALA A 638 37.12 -59.12 -3.53
C ALA A 638 36.49 -60.21 -2.65
N THR A 639 35.16 -60.32 -2.63
CA THR A 639 34.46 -61.40 -1.92
C THR A 639 34.76 -62.78 -2.52
N GLN A 640 34.81 -62.91 -3.85
CA GLN A 640 35.20 -64.17 -4.49
C GLN A 640 36.65 -64.55 -4.18
N ALA A 641 37.56 -63.58 -4.21
CA ALA A 641 38.97 -63.79 -3.86
C ALA A 641 39.13 -64.25 -2.40
N TYR A 642 38.39 -63.67 -1.47
CA TYR A 642 38.37 -64.13 -0.08
C TYR A 642 37.88 -65.58 0.04
N ASN A 643 36.75 -65.91 -0.56
CA ASN A 643 36.20 -67.27 -0.50
C ASN A 643 37.18 -68.30 -1.09
N ARG A 644 37.82 -67.95 -2.21
CA ARG A 644 38.80 -68.82 -2.86
C ARG A 644 40.08 -68.99 -2.04
N ALA A 645 40.61 -67.89 -1.47
CA ALA A 645 41.78 -67.95 -0.61
C ALA A 645 41.52 -68.80 0.64
N LEU A 646 40.33 -68.69 1.23
CA LEU A 646 39.92 -69.49 2.38
C LEU A 646 39.87 -70.98 2.02
N GLU A 647 39.24 -71.35 0.91
CA GLU A 647 39.18 -72.73 0.42
C GLU A 647 40.58 -73.31 0.15
N GLU A 648 41.48 -72.56 -0.50
CA GLU A 648 42.85 -72.99 -0.76
C GLU A 648 43.65 -73.22 0.52
N PHE A 649 43.46 -72.37 1.53
CA PHE A 649 44.10 -72.50 2.84
C PHE A 649 43.55 -73.67 3.65
N GLU A 650 42.23 -73.89 3.64
CA GLU A 650 41.58 -75.05 4.26
C GLU A 650 42.10 -76.36 3.67
N ASN A 651 42.33 -76.40 2.35
CA ASN A 651 42.90 -77.54 1.64
C ASN A 651 44.43 -77.66 1.75
N GLY A 652 45.11 -76.72 2.44
CA GLY A 652 46.56 -76.73 2.65
C GLY A 652 47.41 -76.35 1.44
N THR A 653 46.79 -75.75 0.42
CA THR A 653 47.46 -75.31 -0.83
C THR A 653 47.72 -73.80 -0.87
N GLY A 654 47.06 -73.02 -0.02
CA GLY A 654 47.14 -71.57 0.05
C GLY A 654 47.79 -71.05 1.32
N ASN A 655 48.14 -69.76 1.32
CA ASN A 655 48.76 -69.04 2.44
C ASN A 655 47.71 -68.28 3.26
N VAL A 656 47.73 -68.44 4.59
CA VAL A 656 46.84 -67.72 5.52
C VAL A 656 46.92 -66.20 5.40
N LEU A 657 48.09 -65.63 5.15
CA LEU A 657 48.24 -64.18 5.01
C LEU A 657 47.44 -63.66 3.80
N THR A 658 47.26 -64.49 2.76
CA THR A 658 46.37 -64.18 1.64
C THR A 658 44.91 -64.16 2.07
N VAL A 659 44.49 -65.08 2.95
CA VAL A 659 43.14 -65.08 3.54
C VAL A 659 42.89 -63.82 4.38
N LEU A 660 43.81 -63.51 5.31
CA LEU A 660 43.72 -62.35 6.19
C LEU A 660 43.76 -61.03 5.41
N SER A 661 44.51 -60.96 4.31
CA SER A 661 44.49 -59.78 3.43
C SER A 661 43.20 -59.68 2.62
N ALA A 662 42.74 -60.79 2.01
CA ALA A 662 41.54 -60.82 1.18
C ALA A 662 40.26 -60.52 1.99
N GLN A 663 40.17 -61.01 3.23
CA GLN A 663 39.02 -60.74 4.11
C GLN A 663 38.89 -59.25 4.44
N GLN A 664 40.02 -58.59 4.73
CA GLN A 664 40.06 -57.15 5.04
C GLN A 664 39.64 -56.34 3.82
N GLN A 665 40.13 -56.71 2.63
CA GLN A 665 39.78 -56.05 1.37
C GLN A 665 38.29 -56.25 1.01
N ALA A 666 37.75 -57.45 1.21
CA ALA A 666 36.34 -57.75 0.97
C ALA A 666 35.43 -56.93 1.91
N PHE A 667 35.77 -56.83 3.20
CA PHE A 667 35.01 -55.98 4.14
C PHE A 667 35.08 -54.49 3.74
N ALA A 668 36.29 -53.98 3.48
CA ALA A 668 36.50 -52.57 3.16
C ALA A 668 35.73 -52.15 1.89
N THR A 669 35.78 -52.96 0.83
CA THR A 669 35.06 -52.68 -0.44
C THR A 669 33.55 -52.76 -0.29
N ASN A 670 33.02 -53.71 0.49
CA ASN A 670 31.58 -53.79 0.79
C ASN A 670 31.09 -52.59 1.60
N SER A 671 31.85 -52.16 2.61
CA SER A 671 31.50 -50.97 3.39
C SER A 671 31.52 -49.70 2.53
N GLN A 672 32.52 -49.55 1.66
CA GLN A 672 32.59 -48.42 0.72
C GLN A 672 31.43 -48.41 -0.27
N LEU A 673 30.98 -49.58 -0.74
CA LEU A 673 29.84 -49.69 -1.65
C LEU A 673 28.55 -49.19 -1.01
N LEU A 674 28.30 -49.52 0.26
CA LEU A 674 27.14 -49.01 1.01
C LEU A 674 27.16 -47.48 1.12
N SER A 675 28.29 -46.90 1.50
CA SER A 675 28.44 -45.45 1.58
C SER A 675 28.27 -44.77 0.21
N LEU A 676 28.73 -45.40 -0.87
CA LEU A 676 28.56 -44.87 -2.22
C LEU A 676 27.12 -44.95 -2.72
N ARG A 677 26.39 -46.03 -2.42
CA ARG A 677 24.95 -46.15 -2.70
C ARG A 677 24.15 -45.05 -2.02
N ARG A 678 24.44 -44.78 -0.73
CA ARG A 678 23.85 -43.65 0.00
C ARG A 678 24.16 -42.31 -0.66
N LEU A 679 25.41 -42.08 -1.08
CA LEU A 679 25.82 -40.84 -1.74
C LEU A 679 25.09 -40.63 -3.09
N ALA A 680 24.85 -41.70 -3.86
CA ALA A 680 24.03 -41.64 -5.07
C ALA A 680 22.58 -41.22 -4.76
N LEU A 681 21.97 -41.78 -3.72
CA LEU A 681 20.62 -41.41 -3.29
C LEU A 681 20.56 -39.97 -2.75
N ASP A 682 21.58 -39.51 -2.01
CA ASP A 682 21.68 -38.13 -1.56
C ASP A 682 21.74 -37.15 -2.73
N ASN A 683 22.58 -37.43 -3.74
CA ASN A 683 22.66 -36.59 -4.94
C ASN A 683 21.31 -36.54 -5.67
N ARG A 684 20.57 -37.65 -5.67
CA ARG A 684 19.24 -37.69 -6.23
C ARG A 684 18.26 -36.80 -5.46
N VAL A 685 18.35 -36.76 -4.13
CA VAL A 685 17.61 -35.79 -3.33
C VAL A 685 18.02 -34.37 -3.70
N GLU A 686 19.32 -34.08 -3.83
CA GLU A 686 19.81 -32.75 -4.24
C GLU A 686 19.24 -32.32 -5.60
N LEU A 687 19.18 -33.23 -6.58
CA LEU A 687 18.62 -32.93 -7.89
C LEU A 687 17.14 -32.53 -7.79
N HIS A 688 16.35 -33.23 -6.97
CA HIS A 688 14.96 -32.87 -6.73
C HIS A 688 14.81 -31.49 -6.06
N LEU A 689 15.64 -31.18 -5.06
CA LEU A 689 15.64 -29.88 -4.39
C LEU A 689 16.04 -28.77 -5.36
N ALA A 690 17.11 -28.98 -6.13
CA ALA A 690 17.64 -28.02 -7.09
C ALA A 690 16.63 -27.68 -8.20
N LEU A 691 15.77 -28.63 -8.58
CA LEU A 691 14.68 -28.46 -9.56
C LEU A 691 13.39 -27.84 -8.96
N GLY A 692 13.39 -27.46 -7.67
CA GLY A 692 12.24 -26.85 -6.99
C GLY A 692 11.25 -27.85 -6.37
N GLY A 693 11.55 -29.15 -6.38
CA GLY A 693 10.72 -30.21 -5.78
C GLY A 693 9.26 -30.19 -6.25
N SER A 694 8.33 -30.21 -5.29
CA SER A 694 6.89 -30.20 -5.50
C SER A 694 6.26 -28.80 -5.58
N PHE A 695 7.06 -27.73 -5.44
CA PHE A 695 6.56 -26.36 -5.42
C PHE A 695 5.88 -26.01 -6.74
N GLN A 696 4.73 -25.36 -6.64
CA GLN A 696 4.08 -24.68 -7.75
C GLN A 696 3.79 -23.26 -7.29
N PRO A 697 4.17 -22.23 -8.07
CA PRO A 697 3.66 -20.89 -7.81
C PRO A 697 2.13 -20.96 -7.89
N HIS A 698 1.44 -20.39 -6.90
CA HIS A 698 -0.01 -20.27 -6.97
C HIS A 698 -0.37 -19.57 -8.29
N PRO A 699 -1.21 -20.16 -9.16
CA PRO A 699 -1.73 -19.41 -10.30
C PRO A 699 -2.51 -18.25 -9.70
N ASN A 700 -2.11 -17.02 -10.03
CA ASN A 700 -2.70 -15.77 -9.56
C ASN A 700 -4.20 -15.94 -9.28
N SER A 701 -4.59 -15.85 -8.01
CA SER A 701 -5.97 -15.49 -7.69
C SER A 701 -6.09 -14.00 -7.99
N ASP A 702 -6.46 -13.70 -9.24
CA ASP A 702 -6.84 -12.36 -9.71
C ASP A 702 -7.95 -11.74 -8.84
#